data_AF-A0A3L7VEK6-F1
#
_entry.id   AF-A0A3L7VEK6-F1
#
_cell.length_a   1.000
_cell.length_b   1.000
_cell.length_c   1.000
_cell.angle_alpha   90.00
_cell.angle_beta   90.00
_cell.angle_gamma   90.00
#
_symmetry.space_group_name_H-M   'P 1'
#
loop_
_entity.id
_entity.type
_entity.pdbx_description
1 polymer ?
#
loop_
_entity_poly.entity_id
_entity_poly.type
_entity_poly.pdbx_seq_one_letter_code
_entity_poly.pdbx_strand_id
1 'polypeptide(L)'
;MPSSRFASLFVFTGFLAYAFASCSKSADSLAVSKPQSSGVASAQSPVEQPNWIWASTPAPQPDRERVWFRKQFAIDRRCESAKLFICGDDGLNVFIDGREVLSSDSWTTPTFKDVSHFLPSKEQPDGVGQHVIAIETRNDAGVGGIIIQMDIESFNGPPQKIVTDQSWLAVHGPADGPWMQVGYDDHAWPAAKILAPLGSGPWGKKINEQTFTAIAALRVPTATPVAEMKIAKGFRVELLYAVPKDQEGSWVCMCLDTKGRMIVCDQHGGLYRLTLPPLDKTLPPTIETIDVDIGEAQGLLWAFDSLYVNVNKATKYPHGLYRVRDTNGDDKLDRVESLRAFIGGGEHGPHAVALAPDGKSLYVVIGNQTKQTELADSRVPLHYGEDHLLPRMPDGRGFMSDVLAPGGCIYRVDPDGKRWELIANGFRNEYDAAFNRVGELFTYDSDMEWDMNTPWYRPTRVNHVVSGGEYGWRNGAGKWPTYYLDSVGAVVNVGPGSPTGITFGYGTAFPAKYQDALFLCDWSYGKIYALHLTPDGASYTGQLEEFVAGSPLPLTDIVVNPHDGALYFAIGGRKTQSGLYRVTYTGNESTAATAMEVDSGSDLRVLRRKLETFHRPDPSAVAAVWNFLGHADRAIRYAARIALEHQPVEEWKERALQEPNARAAMPALLALVRSSANDPFHRKENDPVPDSTLGAAIHAALDKIDWSKLSTDERLDFIRVYAVLFNRFGAPSEADRNRTIANYDAIYPTADRRLNAEVSNLLVFLQASTAAAKTVALLESAQTQEEQIEYARALRMLKKGWTPSLRKTYFEWFLKAVNYKGGASFGLFVEGIKKDAIATLSDEEKVAFKDVLEAKPGIPSTLIEAIPRRLVKEWKMEELLAAVQPGLTGRSFDRGREMFATANCFACHRFDNEGGAIGPDLSSLAGRFSLRDILESILEPSKVVSDQYAAVTVVTLDGRILTGRIVNARGDSFALNTNMLDPNALENVDRKQIDEQFPAKTSMMPTGLINSLNEDEILDLLAYMVSRGDRNHVMFQKHSAADH
;
A
#
# COMPACT_ATOMS: atom_id res chain seq x y z
N MET A 1 36.41 -51.28 22.26
CA MET A 1 37.63 -51.89 21.66
C MET A 1 38.16 -50.95 20.57
N PRO A 2 39.44 -51.03 20.14
CA PRO A 2 40.16 -49.85 19.62
C PRO A 2 40.70 -49.97 18.16
N SER A 3 41.53 -48.99 17.77
CA SER A 3 42.28 -48.79 16.51
C SER A 3 41.52 -48.08 15.38
N SER A 4 42.15 -47.28 14.52
CA SER A 4 43.60 -47.02 14.30
C SER A 4 44.00 -45.52 14.30
N ARG A 5 45.31 -45.21 14.36
CA ARG A 5 45.91 -43.85 14.40
C ARG A 5 46.90 -43.63 13.24
N PHE A 6 47.12 -42.36 12.83
CA PHE A 6 48.40 -41.66 12.51
C PHE A 6 47.99 -40.18 12.20
N ALA A 7 48.45 -39.07 12.81
CA ALA A 7 49.78 -38.54 13.21
C ALA A 7 50.66 -38.15 11.98
N SER A 8 51.32 -36.99 11.86
CA SER A 8 51.76 -35.91 12.82
C SER A 8 52.15 -34.62 12.01
N LEU A 9 52.46 -33.39 12.47
CA LEU A 9 52.54 -32.65 13.77
C LEU A 9 52.59 -31.09 13.48
N PHE A 10 52.90 -30.24 14.48
CA PHE A 10 53.17 -28.76 14.48
C PHE A 10 51.95 -27.82 14.25
N VAL A 11 51.42 -27.00 15.19
CA VAL A 11 51.90 -26.33 16.45
C VAL A 11 52.93 -25.21 16.16
N PHE A 12 52.74 -23.91 16.50
CA PHE A 12 52.53 -23.30 17.83
C PHE A 12 51.85 -21.89 17.85
N THR A 13 50.92 -21.65 18.81
CA THR A 13 50.54 -20.38 19.52
C THR A 13 50.20 -19.07 18.77
N GLY A 14 49.42 -18.13 19.34
CA GLY A 14 48.96 -17.99 20.74
C GLY A 14 47.74 -17.06 20.94
N PHE A 15 47.38 -16.80 22.21
CA PHE A 15 46.08 -16.28 22.66
C PHE A 15 46.18 -14.91 23.40
N LEU A 16 45.02 -14.35 23.76
CA LEU A 16 44.76 -13.17 24.62
C LEU A 16 45.09 -11.78 24.03
N ALA A 17 44.46 -10.67 24.47
CA ALA A 17 43.11 -10.44 25.02
C ALA A 17 42.90 -8.91 25.11
N TYR A 18 41.69 -8.39 24.85
CA TYR A 18 41.38 -6.96 25.00
C TYR A 18 40.85 -6.63 26.41
N ALA A 19 41.28 -5.48 26.96
CA ALA A 19 40.73 -4.89 28.18
C ALA A 19 40.74 -3.34 28.07
N PHE A 20 39.72 -2.70 28.65
CA PHE A 20 39.48 -1.24 28.54
C PHE A 20 40.07 -0.44 29.71
N ALA A 21 40.75 0.68 29.40
CA ALA A 21 40.91 1.89 30.23
C ALA A 21 41.51 3.00 29.32
N SER A 22 40.85 4.10 28.95
CA SER A 22 40.22 5.21 29.68
C SER A 22 41.17 6.35 30.09
N CYS A 23 40.71 7.60 29.88
CA CYS A 23 41.13 8.85 30.55
C CYS A 23 42.24 9.77 29.95
N SER A 24 41.82 10.63 29.00
CA SER A 24 41.94 12.11 29.08
C SER A 24 43.26 12.90 28.86
N LYS A 25 43.06 14.16 28.43
CA LYS A 25 43.91 15.37 28.59
C LYS A 25 45.15 15.62 27.71
N SER A 26 44.89 16.36 26.62
CA SER A 26 45.38 17.74 26.35
C SER A 26 46.87 18.10 26.32
N ALA A 27 47.21 18.75 25.20
CA ALA A 27 48.06 19.94 25.04
C ALA A 27 49.58 19.83 24.73
N ASP A 28 49.94 20.64 23.74
CA ASP A 28 51.18 21.39 23.49
C ASP A 28 52.54 20.70 23.25
N SER A 29 52.87 20.71 21.95
CA SER A 29 54.14 21.20 21.38
C SER A 29 55.40 20.34 21.47
N LEU A 30 56.03 20.14 20.32
CA LEU A 30 57.48 20.28 20.12
C LEU A 30 57.76 20.47 18.63
N ALA A 31 58.51 21.50 18.26
CA ALA A 31 58.86 21.81 16.88
C ALA A 31 60.22 21.19 16.50
N VAL A 32 60.32 20.62 15.29
CA VAL A 32 61.58 20.18 14.68
C VAL A 32 61.67 20.76 13.27
N SER A 33 62.88 21.06 12.81
CA SER A 33 63.17 21.98 11.71
C SER A 33 62.91 21.44 10.30
N LYS A 34 62.44 22.32 9.40
CA LYS A 34 62.47 22.10 7.95
C LYS A 34 63.90 22.20 7.41
N PRO A 35 64.33 21.32 6.50
CA PRO A 35 65.36 21.63 5.53
C PRO A 35 64.82 22.63 4.49
N GLN A 36 65.68 23.49 3.94
CA GLN A 36 65.34 24.26 2.74
C GLN A 36 65.60 23.40 1.49
N SER A 37 64.60 23.27 0.63
CA SER A 37 64.77 22.83 -0.76
C SER A 37 64.40 23.99 -1.70
N SER A 38 65.25 24.28 -2.68
CA SER A 38 65.06 25.35 -3.66
C SER A 38 63.74 25.19 -4.42
N GLY A 39 62.99 26.28 -4.57
CA GLY A 39 61.67 26.25 -5.20
C GLY A 39 61.74 26.00 -6.71
N VAL A 40 60.90 25.09 -7.19
CA VAL A 40 60.35 25.10 -8.54
C VAL A 40 58.85 25.32 -8.38
N ALA A 41 58.34 26.45 -8.87
CA ALA A 41 56.91 26.70 -8.83
C ALA A 41 56.23 25.85 -9.92
N SER A 42 55.60 24.74 -9.51
CA SER A 42 54.61 24.09 -10.36
C SER A 42 53.42 25.03 -10.50
N ALA A 43 53.21 25.57 -11.70
CA ALA A 43 52.01 26.34 -11.99
C ALA A 43 50.79 25.41 -11.85
N GLN A 44 49.94 25.67 -10.87
CA GLN A 44 48.59 25.10 -10.87
C GLN A 44 47.85 25.73 -12.04
N SER A 45 47.25 24.91 -12.91
CA SER A 45 46.32 25.41 -13.92
C SER A 45 45.22 26.21 -13.23
N PRO A 46 44.80 27.36 -13.76
CA PRO A 46 43.68 28.11 -13.20
C PRO A 46 42.43 27.22 -13.20
N VAL A 47 41.65 27.26 -12.13
CA VAL A 47 40.35 26.58 -12.09
C VAL A 47 39.44 27.28 -13.11
N GLU A 48 39.04 26.57 -14.15
CA GLU A 48 38.16 27.10 -15.19
C GLU A 48 36.76 27.35 -14.60
N GLN A 49 36.50 28.60 -14.23
CA GLN A 49 35.21 29.06 -13.72
C GLN A 49 34.27 29.37 -14.90
N PRO A 50 33.01 28.92 -14.88
CA PRO A 50 32.07 29.19 -15.96
C PRO A 50 31.64 30.66 -15.99
N ASN A 51 31.40 31.16 -17.20
CA ASN A 51 31.03 32.55 -17.47
C ASN A 51 29.68 32.61 -18.17
N TRP A 52 28.91 33.66 -17.94
CA TRP A 52 27.74 33.95 -18.77
C TRP A 52 28.18 34.44 -20.15
N ILE A 53 27.71 33.75 -21.20
CA ILE A 53 28.03 34.03 -22.61
C ILE A 53 26.78 34.30 -23.44
N TRP A 54 26.94 35.14 -24.47
CA TRP A 54 25.92 35.51 -25.47
C TRP A 54 26.51 35.40 -26.89
N ALA A 55 25.66 35.45 -27.91
CA ALA A 55 26.11 35.78 -29.26
C ALA A 55 26.86 37.13 -29.28
N SER A 56 27.92 37.21 -30.09
CA SER A 56 28.78 38.40 -30.20
C SER A 56 28.26 39.44 -31.20
N THR A 57 27.32 39.05 -32.07
CA THR A 57 26.57 39.92 -32.98
C THR A 57 25.32 40.53 -32.32
N PRO A 58 24.82 41.69 -32.78
CA PRO A 58 23.58 42.29 -32.27
C PRO A 58 22.33 41.44 -32.58
N ALA A 59 21.37 41.46 -31.64
CA ALA A 59 20.04 40.89 -31.78
C ALA A 59 19.30 41.37 -33.05
N PRO A 60 18.81 40.48 -33.93
CA PRO A 60 17.95 40.88 -35.05
C PRO A 60 16.57 41.37 -34.58
N GLN A 61 16.05 40.76 -33.52
CA GLN A 61 14.87 41.17 -32.76
C GLN A 61 15.15 40.88 -31.28
N PRO A 62 15.30 41.90 -30.41
CA PRO A 62 15.65 41.71 -28.99
C PRO A 62 14.45 41.36 -28.09
N ASP A 63 13.23 41.38 -28.63
CA ASP A 63 12.05 40.81 -27.99
C ASP A 63 11.78 39.46 -28.67
N ARG A 64 11.74 38.36 -27.91
CA ARG A 64 11.67 36.97 -28.42
C ARG A 64 12.86 36.52 -29.25
N GLU A 65 14.06 36.73 -28.73
CA GLU A 65 15.29 36.23 -29.35
C GLU A 65 15.41 34.70 -29.23
N ARG A 66 16.03 34.06 -30.24
CA ARG A 66 16.57 32.71 -30.15
C ARG A 66 18.04 32.72 -30.54
N VAL A 67 18.87 32.06 -29.72
CA VAL A 67 20.33 31.99 -29.87
C VAL A 67 20.74 30.52 -29.88
N TRP A 68 21.63 30.17 -30.81
CA TRP A 68 22.18 28.82 -30.93
C TRP A 68 23.66 28.84 -30.58
N PHE A 69 24.07 28.00 -29.63
CA PHE A 69 25.44 27.87 -29.14
C PHE A 69 26.02 26.49 -29.48
N ARG A 70 27.32 26.41 -29.80
CA ARG A 70 28.03 25.16 -30.12
C ARG A 70 29.44 25.14 -29.52
N LYS A 71 29.86 24.00 -28.97
CA LYS A 71 31.27 23.73 -28.60
C LYS A 71 31.62 22.28 -28.90
N GLN A 72 32.67 22.09 -29.69
CA GLN A 72 33.29 20.78 -29.90
C GLN A 72 34.24 20.47 -28.73
N PHE A 73 34.30 19.21 -28.31
CA PHE A 73 35.21 18.76 -27.26
C PHE A 73 35.62 17.29 -27.47
N ALA A 74 36.89 16.99 -27.19
CA ALA A 74 37.41 15.63 -27.28
C ALA A 74 37.23 14.87 -25.97
N ILE A 75 37.03 13.56 -26.08
CA ILE A 75 37.10 12.59 -24.98
C ILE A 75 38.16 11.54 -25.37
N ASP A 76 39.24 11.42 -24.58
CA ASP A 76 40.36 10.49 -24.85
C ASP A 76 40.20 9.11 -24.19
N ARG A 77 39.25 8.98 -23.26
CA ARG A 77 39.03 7.80 -22.40
C ARG A 77 37.55 7.59 -22.13
N ARG A 78 37.17 6.39 -21.68
CA ARG A 78 35.81 6.14 -21.18
C ARG A 78 35.55 6.99 -19.92
N CYS A 79 34.37 7.57 -19.82
CA CYS A 79 33.88 8.26 -18.64
C CYS A 79 33.46 7.25 -17.55
N GLU A 80 33.72 7.59 -16.29
CA GLU A 80 33.09 7.00 -15.10
C GLU A 80 31.82 7.79 -14.73
N SER A 81 31.85 9.12 -14.85
CA SER A 81 30.65 9.96 -14.83
C SER A 81 30.81 11.22 -15.69
N ALA A 82 29.68 11.84 -16.07
CA ALA A 82 29.62 13.15 -16.72
C ALA A 82 28.38 13.92 -16.24
N LYS A 83 28.59 15.02 -15.52
CA LYS A 83 27.55 15.79 -14.82
C LYS A 83 27.44 17.17 -15.44
N LEU A 84 26.29 17.46 -16.07
CA LEU A 84 25.98 18.72 -16.73
C LEU A 84 25.15 19.63 -15.81
N PHE A 85 25.59 20.88 -15.71
CA PHE A 85 24.95 22.00 -15.02
C PHE A 85 24.74 23.13 -16.02
N ILE A 86 23.51 23.60 -16.18
CA ILE A 86 23.19 24.69 -17.11
C ILE A 86 22.13 25.64 -16.56
N CYS A 87 22.30 26.92 -16.81
CA CYS A 87 21.24 27.93 -16.72
C CYS A 87 21.29 28.80 -17.99
N GLY A 88 20.13 29.30 -18.42
CA GLY A 88 20.02 30.22 -19.55
C GLY A 88 18.82 31.16 -19.36
N ASP A 89 18.62 32.04 -20.32
CA ASP A 89 17.38 32.81 -20.45
C ASP A 89 16.15 31.91 -20.69
N ASP A 90 14.96 32.51 -20.53
CA ASP A 90 13.59 31.97 -20.41
C ASP A 90 13.28 30.53 -20.86
N GLY A 91 13.87 30.01 -21.94
CA GLY A 91 13.85 28.57 -22.19
C GLY A 91 15.03 28.05 -23.01
N LEU A 92 15.47 26.83 -22.74
CA LEU A 92 16.61 26.20 -23.45
C LEU A 92 16.42 24.70 -23.70
N ASN A 93 17.11 24.20 -24.73
CA ASN A 93 17.22 22.78 -25.07
C ASN A 93 18.69 22.46 -25.36
N VAL A 94 19.21 21.37 -24.78
CA VAL A 94 20.60 20.94 -24.88
C VAL A 94 20.69 19.60 -25.61
N PHE A 95 21.65 19.51 -26.52
CA PHE A 95 21.93 18.34 -27.33
C PHE A 95 23.39 17.93 -27.19
N ILE A 96 23.64 16.62 -27.12
CA ILE A 96 24.97 16.01 -27.25
C ILE A 96 24.92 15.08 -28.45
N ASP A 97 25.80 15.31 -29.44
CA ASP A 97 25.87 14.56 -30.71
C ASP A 97 24.49 14.40 -31.39
N GLY A 98 23.68 15.47 -31.34
CA GLY A 98 22.33 15.56 -31.91
C GLY A 98 21.23 14.81 -31.15
N ARG A 99 21.52 14.19 -30.00
CA ARG A 99 20.51 13.67 -29.07
C ARG A 99 20.17 14.73 -28.04
N GLU A 100 18.88 15.01 -27.82
CA GLU A 100 18.47 15.93 -26.75
C GLU A 100 18.70 15.29 -25.37
N VAL A 101 19.34 16.02 -24.45
CA VAL A 101 19.74 15.51 -23.12
C VAL A 101 19.03 16.24 -21.96
N LEU A 102 18.61 17.50 -22.19
CA LEU A 102 17.96 18.35 -21.20
C LEU A 102 17.18 19.46 -21.90
N SER A 103 15.99 19.78 -21.39
CA SER A 103 15.28 21.02 -21.65
C SER A 103 14.90 21.71 -20.34
N SER A 104 14.80 23.04 -20.35
CA SER A 104 14.50 23.82 -19.14
C SER A 104 13.96 25.20 -19.48
N ASP A 105 12.81 25.57 -18.91
CA ASP A 105 12.25 26.93 -18.98
C ASP A 105 12.46 27.69 -17.65
N SER A 106 13.66 27.56 -17.06
CA SER A 106 14.05 28.16 -15.78
C SER A 106 15.33 28.99 -15.90
N TRP A 107 15.16 30.31 -15.90
CA TRP A 107 16.25 31.30 -15.73
C TRP A 107 16.62 31.56 -14.26
N THR A 108 15.84 31.03 -13.31
CA THR A 108 15.98 31.37 -11.89
C THR A 108 16.82 30.39 -11.08
N THR A 109 17.03 29.18 -11.60
CA THR A 109 17.65 28.04 -10.91
C THR A 109 18.35 27.19 -11.97
N PRO A 110 19.64 26.84 -11.82
CA PRO A 110 20.32 25.95 -12.75
C PRO A 110 19.69 24.57 -12.77
N THR A 111 19.69 23.93 -13.93
CA THR A 111 19.19 22.57 -14.12
C THR A 111 20.36 21.60 -14.17
N PHE A 112 20.24 20.48 -13.47
CA PHE A 112 21.22 19.40 -13.40
C PHE A 112 20.78 18.19 -14.24
N LYS A 113 21.72 17.61 -14.98
CA LYS A 113 21.56 16.34 -15.68
C LYS A 113 22.84 15.51 -15.58
N ASP A 114 22.70 14.24 -15.23
CA ASP A 114 23.77 13.27 -15.53
C ASP A 114 23.66 12.86 -17.00
N VAL A 115 24.75 13.04 -17.74
CA VAL A 115 24.85 12.80 -19.18
C VAL A 115 25.84 11.68 -19.52
N SER A 116 26.26 10.88 -18.51
CA SER A 116 27.24 9.79 -18.67
C SER A 116 26.87 8.80 -19.77
N HIS A 117 25.57 8.52 -19.94
CA HIS A 117 25.05 7.59 -20.95
C HIS A 117 24.98 8.17 -22.38
N PHE A 118 25.29 9.45 -22.57
CA PHE A 118 25.44 10.07 -23.91
C PHE A 118 26.90 10.12 -24.37
N LEU A 119 27.85 9.69 -23.53
CA LEU A 119 29.29 9.75 -23.76
C LEU A 119 29.91 8.35 -23.62
N PRO A 120 31.16 8.13 -24.08
CA PRO A 120 31.77 6.80 -24.12
C PRO A 120 31.97 6.25 -22.71
N SER A 121 31.41 5.10 -22.39
CA SER A 121 31.30 4.58 -21.01
C SER A 121 31.96 3.21 -20.83
N LYS A 122 31.88 2.65 -19.63
CA LYS A 122 32.29 1.27 -19.35
C LYS A 122 31.47 0.24 -20.15
N GLU A 123 30.20 0.54 -20.40
CA GLU A 123 29.21 -0.33 -21.08
C GLU A 123 29.13 -0.05 -22.59
N GLN A 124 29.35 1.20 -23.01
CA GLN A 124 29.42 1.61 -24.42
C GLN A 124 30.84 2.10 -24.72
N PRO A 125 31.78 1.19 -25.05
CA PRO A 125 33.20 1.51 -25.16
C PRO A 125 33.57 2.20 -26.48
N ASP A 126 32.71 2.08 -27.50
CA ASP A 126 32.88 2.67 -28.81
C ASP A 126 32.31 4.11 -28.78
N GLY A 127 33.16 5.10 -29.10
CA GLY A 127 32.77 6.51 -29.10
C GLY A 127 33.88 7.49 -28.71
N VAL A 128 34.99 7.01 -28.13
CA VAL A 128 36.18 7.83 -27.83
C VAL A 128 36.63 8.61 -29.08
N GLY A 129 36.59 9.94 -29.01
CA GLY A 129 36.71 10.80 -30.19
C GLY A 129 36.37 12.26 -29.94
N GLN A 130 35.81 12.92 -30.96
CA GLN A 130 35.27 14.28 -30.88
C GLN A 130 33.75 14.21 -30.69
N HIS A 131 33.25 15.00 -29.74
CA HIS A 131 31.84 15.20 -29.43
C HIS A 131 31.48 16.67 -29.62
N VAL A 132 30.19 16.95 -29.71
CA VAL A 132 29.67 18.32 -29.70
C VAL A 132 28.57 18.47 -28.65
N ILE A 133 28.67 19.54 -27.87
CA ILE A 133 27.56 20.05 -27.06
C ILE A 133 26.97 21.26 -27.79
N ALA A 134 25.67 21.22 -28.00
CA ALA A 134 24.92 22.16 -28.82
C ALA A 134 23.67 22.59 -28.03
N ILE A 135 23.40 23.89 -27.97
CA ILE A 135 22.35 24.46 -27.09
C ILE A 135 21.54 25.46 -27.90
N GLU A 136 20.21 25.32 -27.88
CA GLU A 136 19.30 26.39 -28.25
C GLU A 136 18.82 27.10 -26.98
N THR A 137 18.78 28.43 -27.02
CA THR A 137 18.25 29.29 -25.94
C THR A 137 17.23 30.28 -26.51
N ARG A 138 16.21 30.59 -25.73
CA ARG A 138 15.08 31.48 -26.01
C ARG A 138 15.03 32.56 -24.92
N ASN A 139 14.87 33.82 -25.29
CA ASN A 139 14.64 34.93 -24.36
C ASN A 139 13.39 35.71 -24.81
N ASP A 140 12.35 35.78 -23.98
CA ASP A 140 11.12 36.48 -24.34
C ASP A 140 11.31 38.01 -24.36
N ALA A 141 12.26 38.55 -23.59
CA ALA A 141 12.52 39.99 -23.46
C ALA A 141 14.00 40.31 -23.13
N GLY A 142 14.85 40.29 -24.16
CA GLY A 142 16.28 40.59 -24.04
C GLY A 142 17.14 39.74 -24.98
N VAL A 143 18.46 39.81 -24.77
CA VAL A 143 19.44 38.99 -25.49
C VAL A 143 19.63 37.68 -24.72
N GLY A 144 19.53 36.54 -25.39
CA GLY A 144 19.60 35.21 -24.78
C GLY A 144 21.02 34.77 -24.44
N GLY A 145 21.28 34.52 -23.15
CA GLY A 145 22.57 34.07 -22.63
C GLY A 145 22.52 32.70 -21.96
N ILE A 146 23.68 32.05 -21.83
CA ILE A 146 23.85 30.79 -21.08
C ILE A 146 25.07 30.79 -20.17
N ILE A 147 25.03 29.95 -19.16
CA ILE A 147 26.18 29.51 -18.36
C ILE A 147 26.12 27.99 -18.20
N ILE A 148 27.22 27.29 -18.52
CA ILE A 148 27.32 25.84 -18.30
C ILE A 148 28.60 25.48 -17.57
N GLN A 149 28.51 24.38 -16.82
CA GLN A 149 29.64 23.55 -16.43
C GLN A 149 29.27 22.10 -16.69
N MET A 150 30.17 21.32 -17.29
CA MET A 150 30.07 19.88 -17.37
C MET A 150 31.34 19.27 -16.80
N ASP A 151 31.20 18.51 -15.71
CA ASP A 151 32.31 17.81 -15.05
C ASP A 151 32.33 16.35 -15.49
N ILE A 152 33.46 15.90 -16.05
CA ILE A 152 33.67 14.55 -16.59
C ILE A 152 34.76 13.87 -15.77
N GLU A 153 34.43 12.73 -15.16
CA GLU A 153 35.37 11.85 -14.47
C GLU A 153 35.84 10.76 -15.44
N SER A 154 37.14 10.73 -15.76
CA SER A 154 37.71 9.81 -16.77
C SER A 154 38.25 8.52 -16.13
N PHE A 155 37.93 7.36 -16.69
CA PHE A 155 38.37 6.06 -16.17
C PHE A 155 39.89 5.95 -16.10
N ASN A 156 40.42 5.90 -14.87
CA ASN A 156 41.85 5.98 -14.57
C ASN A 156 42.57 7.15 -15.29
N GLY A 157 41.89 8.29 -15.44
CA GLY A 157 42.41 9.51 -16.08
C GLY A 157 42.26 10.76 -15.19
N PRO A 158 42.80 11.90 -15.61
CA PRO A 158 42.46 13.18 -15.00
C PRO A 158 40.97 13.52 -15.27
N PRO A 159 40.28 14.22 -14.36
CA PRO A 159 38.97 14.77 -14.64
C PRO A 159 39.08 15.90 -15.67
N GLN A 160 38.06 16.01 -16.52
CA GLN A 160 37.92 17.04 -17.55
C GLN A 160 36.73 17.93 -17.18
N LYS A 161 36.84 19.24 -17.41
CA LYS A 161 35.75 20.20 -17.23
C LYS A 161 35.48 20.88 -18.56
N ILE A 162 34.21 21.07 -18.92
CA ILE A 162 33.78 21.91 -20.05
C ILE A 162 32.96 23.06 -19.46
N VAL A 163 33.42 24.30 -19.63
CA VAL A 163 32.70 25.50 -19.18
C VAL A 163 32.31 26.42 -20.34
N THR A 164 31.39 27.35 -20.06
CA THR A 164 31.14 28.53 -20.89
C THR A 164 32.26 29.56 -20.78
N ASP A 165 32.87 29.84 -21.93
CA ASP A 165 34.07 30.63 -22.14
C ASP A 165 34.10 31.19 -23.59
N GLN A 166 35.22 31.77 -24.01
CA GLN A 166 35.40 32.34 -25.37
C GLN A 166 35.58 31.29 -26.48
N SER A 167 35.63 29.98 -26.17
CA SER A 167 35.79 28.92 -27.17
C SER A 167 34.44 28.38 -27.68
N TRP A 168 33.32 28.86 -27.15
CA TRP A 168 31.99 28.60 -27.71
C TRP A 168 31.76 29.44 -28.95
N LEU A 169 31.01 28.90 -29.90
CA LEU A 169 30.46 29.64 -31.04
C LEU A 169 28.98 29.93 -30.81
N ALA A 170 28.47 31.06 -31.31
CA ALA A 170 27.09 31.48 -31.07
C ALA A 170 26.48 32.30 -32.22
N VAL A 171 25.25 31.99 -32.64
CA VAL A 171 24.53 32.66 -33.74
C VAL A 171 23.09 33.03 -33.41
N HIS A 172 22.56 34.02 -34.12
CA HIS A 172 21.17 34.48 -34.08
C HIS A 172 20.37 33.97 -35.29
N GLY A 173 19.12 33.58 -35.05
CA GLY A 173 18.25 33.04 -36.10
C GLY A 173 18.53 31.55 -36.41
N PRO A 174 17.57 30.86 -37.06
CA PRO A 174 17.56 29.40 -37.12
C PRO A 174 18.83 28.83 -37.74
N ALA A 175 19.48 27.93 -37.00
CA ALA A 175 20.60 27.14 -37.47
C ALA A 175 20.10 26.07 -38.46
N ASP A 176 20.21 26.35 -39.76
CA ASP A 176 19.82 25.41 -40.82
C ASP A 176 20.75 24.17 -40.86
N GLY A 177 20.15 23.00 -41.09
CA GLY A 177 20.88 21.74 -41.19
C GLY A 177 21.21 21.08 -39.83
N PRO A 178 22.09 20.06 -39.82
CA PRO A 178 22.33 19.22 -38.64
C PRO A 178 23.33 19.85 -37.65
N TRP A 179 23.14 21.11 -37.26
CA TRP A 179 24.10 21.89 -36.44
C TRP A 179 24.51 21.21 -35.11
N MET A 180 23.63 20.39 -34.55
CA MET A 180 23.84 19.61 -33.31
C MET A 180 24.73 18.36 -33.50
N GLN A 181 25.07 17.97 -34.73
CA GLN A 181 25.89 16.80 -35.05
C GLN A 181 27.38 17.16 -35.12
N VAL A 182 28.27 16.24 -34.74
CA VAL A 182 29.73 16.47 -34.71
C VAL A 182 30.25 16.98 -36.06
N GLY A 183 29.87 16.31 -37.15
CA GLY A 183 30.33 16.59 -38.52
C GLY A 183 29.70 17.81 -39.22
N TYR A 184 29.04 18.71 -38.49
CA TYR A 184 28.53 19.97 -39.05
C TYR A 184 29.64 21.03 -39.17
N ASP A 185 29.61 21.79 -40.26
CA ASP A 185 30.55 22.88 -40.56
C ASP A 185 30.14 24.19 -39.86
N ASP A 186 30.84 24.52 -38.77
CA ASP A 186 30.62 25.71 -37.95
C ASP A 186 31.61 26.85 -38.22
N HIS A 187 32.46 26.79 -39.25
CA HIS A 187 33.47 27.84 -39.54
C HIS A 187 32.87 29.23 -39.79
N ALA A 188 31.58 29.33 -40.10
CA ALA A 188 30.86 30.59 -40.28
C ALA A 188 30.28 31.18 -38.98
N TRP A 189 30.29 30.44 -37.87
CA TRP A 189 29.74 30.90 -36.59
C TRP A 189 30.78 31.74 -35.83
N PRO A 190 30.45 32.94 -35.34
CA PRO A 190 31.38 33.76 -34.57
C PRO A 190 31.52 33.23 -33.13
N ALA A 191 32.67 33.48 -32.51
CA ALA A 191 32.90 33.16 -31.10
C ALA A 191 31.92 33.92 -30.18
N ALA A 192 31.49 33.27 -29.11
CA ALA A 192 30.59 33.81 -28.11
C ALA A 192 31.28 34.87 -27.24
N LYS A 193 30.50 35.81 -26.72
CA LYS A 193 30.98 36.93 -25.90
C LYS A 193 30.69 36.67 -24.43
N ILE A 194 31.75 36.60 -23.61
CA ILE A 194 31.64 36.69 -22.15
C ILE A 194 31.11 38.08 -21.74
N LEU A 195 30.11 38.11 -20.86
CA LEU A 195 29.64 39.35 -20.20
C LEU A 195 30.05 39.42 -18.72
N ALA A 196 29.98 38.29 -18.00
CA ALA A 196 30.21 38.23 -16.56
C ALA A 196 30.61 36.81 -16.08
N PRO A 197 31.42 36.68 -15.02
CA PRO A 197 31.68 35.39 -14.37
C PRO A 197 30.47 34.89 -13.57
N LEU A 198 30.51 33.62 -13.15
CA LEU A 198 29.57 33.04 -12.17
C LEU A 198 29.40 33.92 -10.92
N GLY A 199 28.18 34.03 -10.39
CA GLY A 199 27.84 34.92 -9.27
C GLY A 199 27.72 36.41 -9.64
N SER A 200 28.05 36.78 -10.89
CA SER A 200 27.82 38.10 -11.47
C SER A 200 26.84 38.02 -12.65
N GLY A 201 26.65 39.14 -13.37
CA GLY A 201 25.71 39.20 -14.48
C GLY A 201 24.24 39.32 -14.04
N PRO A 202 23.27 39.20 -14.97
CA PRO A 202 21.86 39.51 -14.70
C PRO A 202 21.25 38.68 -13.57
N TRP A 203 21.69 37.42 -13.42
CA TRP A 203 21.12 36.47 -12.45
C TRP A 203 22.06 36.14 -11.29
N GLY A 204 23.22 36.80 -11.18
CA GLY A 204 24.30 36.42 -10.24
C GLY A 204 23.90 36.27 -8.77
N LYS A 205 22.84 36.94 -8.31
CA LYS A 205 22.28 36.75 -6.96
C LYS A 205 21.66 35.36 -6.75
N LYS A 206 21.05 34.77 -7.79
CA LYS A 206 20.48 33.42 -7.78
C LYS A 206 21.46 32.37 -8.30
N ILE A 207 22.32 32.75 -9.25
CA ILE A 207 23.21 31.85 -9.99
C ILE A 207 24.66 32.16 -9.63
N ASN A 208 25.12 31.55 -8.55
CA ASN A 208 26.43 31.77 -7.92
C ASN A 208 27.14 30.45 -7.58
N GLU A 209 28.37 30.56 -7.07
CA GLU A 209 29.21 29.43 -6.68
C GLU A 209 28.56 28.51 -5.63
N GLN A 210 27.84 29.05 -4.64
CA GLN A 210 27.12 28.23 -3.65
C GLN A 210 25.98 27.44 -4.32
N THR A 211 25.28 28.06 -5.26
CA THR A 211 24.18 27.42 -6.02
C THR A 211 24.73 26.32 -6.94
N PHE A 212 25.82 26.60 -7.66
CA PHE A 212 26.50 25.59 -8.48
C PHE A 212 27.08 24.45 -7.64
N THR A 213 27.67 24.74 -6.47
CA THR A 213 28.21 23.69 -5.56
C THR A 213 27.11 22.82 -4.97
N ALA A 214 26.01 23.43 -4.50
CA ALA A 214 24.86 22.69 -3.97
C ALA A 214 24.20 21.81 -5.05
N ILE A 215 24.19 22.27 -6.31
CA ILE A 215 23.66 21.50 -7.44
C ILE A 215 24.66 20.42 -7.90
N ALA A 216 25.97 20.67 -7.82
CA ALA A 216 27.00 19.67 -8.11
C ALA A 216 27.13 18.55 -7.07
N ALA A 217 26.66 18.81 -5.85
CA ALA A 217 26.52 17.80 -4.80
C ALA A 217 25.28 16.90 -4.98
N LEU A 218 24.33 17.25 -5.87
CA LEU A 218 23.12 16.47 -6.08
C LEU A 218 23.43 15.07 -6.61
N ARG A 219 22.77 14.08 -6.02
CA ARG A 219 22.89 12.68 -6.44
C ARG A 219 21.82 12.32 -7.46
N VAL A 220 22.17 11.45 -8.40
CA VAL A 220 21.19 10.82 -9.31
C VAL A 220 20.51 9.69 -8.53
N PRO A 221 19.16 9.65 -8.43
CA PRO A 221 18.47 8.55 -7.78
C PRO A 221 18.63 7.27 -8.61
N THR A 222 19.43 6.32 -8.12
CA THR A 222 19.63 5.00 -8.73
C THR A 222 18.55 3.99 -8.29
N ALA A 223 18.52 2.82 -8.94
CA ALA A 223 17.77 1.66 -8.49
C ALA A 223 18.35 1.14 -7.16
N THR A 224 17.49 0.75 -6.22
CA THR A 224 17.86 0.37 -4.85
C THR A 224 19.00 -0.67 -4.81
N PRO A 225 20.18 -0.34 -4.26
CA PRO A 225 21.29 -1.28 -4.18
C PRO A 225 20.94 -2.54 -3.39
N VAL A 226 21.36 -3.71 -3.89
CA VAL A 226 21.12 -5.00 -3.20
C VAL A 226 21.77 -5.04 -1.82
N ALA A 227 22.85 -4.27 -1.59
CA ALA A 227 23.50 -4.14 -0.28
C ALA A 227 22.64 -3.40 0.78
N GLU A 228 21.61 -2.67 0.35
CA GLU A 228 20.63 -2.00 1.23
C GLU A 228 19.39 -2.88 1.50
N MET A 229 19.31 -4.06 0.88
CA MET A 229 18.18 -4.99 1.03
C MET A 229 18.43 -6.00 2.15
N LYS A 230 17.41 -6.20 2.98
CA LYS A 230 17.29 -7.39 3.82
C LYS A 230 16.67 -8.51 2.98
N ILE A 231 17.27 -9.70 3.05
CA ILE A 231 16.93 -10.86 2.21
C ILE A 231 16.74 -12.08 3.11
N ALA A 232 15.74 -12.92 2.80
CA ALA A 232 15.48 -14.17 3.51
C ALA A 232 16.71 -15.10 3.54
N LYS A 233 16.88 -15.83 4.65
CA LYS A 233 18.04 -16.70 4.87
C LYS A 233 18.12 -17.78 3.79
N GLY A 234 19.28 -17.88 3.15
CA GLY A 234 19.53 -18.85 2.07
C GLY A 234 19.16 -18.35 0.68
N PHE A 235 18.66 -17.13 0.53
CA PHE A 235 18.38 -16.52 -0.76
C PHE A 235 19.43 -15.47 -1.15
N ARG A 236 19.58 -15.25 -2.46
CA ARG A 236 20.44 -14.23 -3.06
C ARG A 236 19.63 -13.42 -4.06
N VAL A 237 19.65 -12.10 -3.91
CA VAL A 237 19.09 -11.14 -4.86
C VAL A 237 20.22 -10.62 -5.78
N GLU A 238 19.89 -10.33 -7.03
CA GLU A 238 20.75 -9.68 -8.02
C GLU A 238 19.99 -8.55 -8.71
N LEU A 239 20.59 -7.37 -8.79
CA LEU A 239 20.13 -6.33 -9.73
C LEU A 239 20.63 -6.72 -11.13
N LEU A 240 19.71 -7.01 -12.04
CA LEU A 240 20.05 -7.34 -13.43
C LEU A 240 20.07 -6.12 -14.35
N TYR A 241 19.21 -5.14 -14.08
CA TYR A 241 19.09 -3.94 -14.90
C TYR A 241 18.59 -2.75 -14.08
N ALA A 242 19.25 -1.60 -14.19
CA ALA A 242 18.76 -0.31 -13.71
C ALA A 242 18.24 0.47 -14.91
N VAL A 243 16.93 0.75 -14.94
CA VAL A 243 16.23 1.23 -16.15
C VAL A 243 16.66 2.66 -16.48
N PRO A 244 17.14 2.96 -17.71
CA PRO A 244 17.39 4.33 -18.17
C PRO A 244 16.08 5.14 -18.24
N LYS A 245 15.73 5.80 -17.13
CA LYS A 245 14.42 6.42 -16.89
C LYS A 245 13.96 7.45 -17.94
N ASP A 246 14.89 8.07 -18.66
CA ASP A 246 14.58 9.00 -19.76
C ASP A 246 14.28 8.32 -21.11
N GLN A 247 14.67 7.05 -21.27
CA GLN A 247 14.52 6.27 -22.51
C GLN A 247 13.43 5.19 -22.36
N GLU A 248 13.42 4.52 -21.21
CA GLU A 248 12.59 3.33 -20.94
C GLU A 248 11.55 3.56 -19.82
N GLY A 249 11.53 4.76 -19.22
CA GLY A 249 10.48 5.22 -18.33
C GLY A 249 10.52 4.62 -16.91
N SER A 250 9.36 4.21 -16.40
CA SER A 250 9.16 3.72 -15.04
C SER A 250 8.25 2.49 -15.06
N TRP A 251 8.85 1.30 -15.02
CA TRP A 251 8.17 0.03 -15.27
C TRP A 251 7.20 -0.35 -14.14
N VAL A 252 5.99 -0.79 -14.53
CA VAL A 252 4.89 -1.07 -13.58
C VAL A 252 4.27 -2.46 -13.67
N CYS A 253 4.48 -3.20 -14.77
CA CYS A 253 4.02 -4.57 -14.90
C CYS A 253 4.94 -5.41 -15.80
N MET A 254 4.91 -6.72 -15.62
CA MET A 254 5.70 -7.71 -16.37
C MET A 254 4.92 -9.00 -16.64
N CYS A 255 5.34 -9.75 -17.65
CA CYS A 255 5.00 -11.17 -17.82
C CYS A 255 6.13 -11.93 -18.53
N LEU A 256 5.96 -13.23 -18.75
CA LEU A 256 6.89 -14.06 -19.52
C LEU A 256 6.19 -14.59 -20.78
N ASP A 257 6.92 -14.69 -21.89
CA ASP A 257 6.47 -15.39 -23.09
C ASP A 257 6.79 -16.90 -23.07
N THR A 258 6.33 -17.65 -24.07
CA THR A 258 6.55 -19.11 -24.19
C THR A 258 8.01 -19.53 -24.41
N LYS A 259 8.94 -18.58 -24.53
CA LYS A 259 10.40 -18.80 -24.63
C LYS A 259 11.13 -18.43 -23.33
N GLY A 260 10.43 -17.98 -22.30
CA GLY A 260 11.01 -17.48 -21.06
C GLY A 260 11.65 -16.09 -21.19
N ARG A 261 11.34 -15.33 -22.25
CA ARG A 261 11.68 -13.89 -22.32
C ARG A 261 10.66 -13.11 -21.51
N MET A 262 11.11 -12.04 -20.86
CA MET A 262 10.23 -11.16 -20.09
C MET A 262 9.70 -10.04 -20.98
N ILE A 263 8.44 -9.64 -20.79
CA ILE A 263 7.83 -8.47 -21.41
C ILE A 263 7.43 -7.52 -20.28
N VAL A 264 7.77 -6.23 -20.39
CA VAL A 264 7.50 -5.19 -19.39
C VAL A 264 6.86 -3.94 -20.02
N CYS A 265 6.14 -3.14 -19.24
CA CYS A 265 5.57 -1.87 -19.69
C CYS A 265 5.98 -0.68 -18.82
N ASP A 266 6.32 0.45 -19.46
CA ASP A 266 6.35 1.76 -18.80
C ASP A 266 4.92 2.23 -18.46
N GLN A 267 4.74 2.86 -17.30
CA GLN A 267 3.46 3.43 -16.85
C GLN A 267 2.93 4.54 -17.78
N HIS A 268 3.78 5.13 -18.61
CA HIS A 268 3.46 6.28 -19.47
C HIS A 268 3.93 6.09 -20.93
N GLY A 269 4.27 4.87 -21.33
CA GLY A 269 5.04 4.62 -22.55
C GLY A 269 4.82 3.22 -23.13
N GLY A 270 5.84 2.74 -23.83
CA GLY A 270 5.79 1.50 -24.62
C GLY A 270 6.07 0.20 -23.85
N LEU A 271 6.08 -0.88 -24.62
CA LEU A 271 6.42 -2.23 -24.19
C LEU A 271 7.86 -2.58 -24.59
N TYR A 272 8.56 -3.31 -23.71
CA TYR A 272 9.92 -3.81 -23.95
C TYR A 272 9.96 -5.32 -23.73
N ARG A 273 10.77 -6.04 -24.51
CA ARG A 273 11.01 -7.48 -24.35
C ARG A 273 12.48 -7.72 -23.99
N LEU A 274 12.72 -8.60 -23.03
CA LEU A 274 14.01 -8.83 -22.41
C LEU A 274 14.39 -10.32 -22.53
N THR A 275 15.54 -10.58 -23.14
CA THR A 275 16.20 -11.88 -23.07
C THR A 275 17.05 -11.92 -21.79
N LEU A 276 16.64 -12.77 -20.84
CA LEU A 276 17.23 -12.87 -19.51
C LEU A 276 18.62 -13.55 -19.57
N PRO A 277 19.61 -13.11 -18.77
CA PRO A 277 20.92 -13.73 -18.69
C PRO A 277 20.84 -15.09 -17.95
N PRO A 278 21.65 -16.10 -18.32
CA PRO A 278 21.71 -17.35 -17.56
C PRO A 278 22.10 -17.13 -16.08
N LEU A 279 21.72 -18.06 -15.20
CA LEU A 279 21.94 -17.93 -13.75
C LEU A 279 23.42 -17.83 -13.36
N ASP A 280 24.33 -18.37 -14.16
CA ASP A 280 25.78 -18.32 -13.92
C ASP A 280 26.46 -17.07 -14.50
N LYS A 281 25.71 -16.15 -15.13
CA LYS A 281 26.24 -14.93 -15.74
C LYS A 281 25.78 -13.67 -15.01
N THR A 282 26.76 -12.81 -14.69
CA THR A 282 26.55 -11.40 -14.32
C THR A 282 26.64 -10.53 -15.57
N LEU A 283 25.60 -10.58 -16.41
CA LEU A 283 25.43 -9.75 -17.60
C LEU A 283 24.07 -9.05 -17.51
N PRO A 284 23.90 -7.84 -18.07
CA PRO A 284 22.58 -7.25 -18.22
C PRO A 284 21.73 -8.08 -19.20
N PRO A 285 20.38 -8.03 -19.10
CA PRO A 285 19.51 -8.60 -20.11
C PRO A 285 19.69 -7.89 -21.45
N THR A 286 19.44 -8.60 -22.55
CA THR A 286 19.33 -7.95 -23.88
C THR A 286 17.91 -7.45 -24.05
N ILE A 287 17.73 -6.16 -24.33
CA ILE A 287 16.43 -5.48 -24.39
C ILE A 287 16.12 -5.08 -25.83
N GLU A 288 14.88 -5.29 -26.26
CA GLU A 288 14.32 -4.82 -27.51
C GLU A 288 12.98 -4.10 -27.27
N THR A 289 12.74 -2.97 -27.93
CA THR A 289 11.43 -2.31 -27.93
C THR A 289 10.45 -3.15 -28.75
N ILE A 290 9.25 -3.38 -28.21
CA ILE A 290 8.17 -3.96 -29.01
C ILE A 290 7.50 -2.82 -29.78
N ASP A 291 7.85 -2.68 -31.05
CA ASP A 291 7.37 -1.61 -31.94
C ASP A 291 5.91 -1.85 -32.39
N VAL A 292 4.97 -1.53 -31.50
CA VAL A 292 3.53 -1.75 -31.70
C VAL A 292 2.73 -0.63 -31.00
N ASP A 293 1.59 -0.24 -31.57
CA ASP A 293 0.78 0.90 -31.09
C ASP A 293 -0.11 0.54 -29.87
N ILE A 294 0.52 0.07 -28.78
CA ILE A 294 -0.10 -0.15 -27.47
C ILE A 294 0.94 0.03 -26.35
N GLY A 295 0.51 0.19 -25.11
CA GLY A 295 1.35 0.51 -23.96
C GLY A 295 0.53 1.05 -22.80
N GLU A 296 1.14 1.84 -21.91
CA GLU A 296 0.50 2.41 -20.71
C GLU A 296 -0.24 1.38 -19.80
N ALA A 297 0.23 0.13 -19.83
CA ALA A 297 -0.38 -1.01 -19.16
C ALA A 297 -0.07 -1.06 -17.66
N GLN A 298 -0.95 -1.71 -16.90
CA GLN A 298 -0.67 -2.13 -15.51
C GLN A 298 -0.96 -3.62 -15.26
N GLY A 299 -1.25 -4.38 -16.32
CA GLY A 299 -1.28 -5.84 -16.29
C GLY A 299 -0.91 -6.40 -17.67
N LEU A 300 -0.08 -7.44 -17.68
CA LEU A 300 0.37 -8.15 -18.87
C LEU A 300 0.21 -9.65 -18.65
N LEU A 301 -0.18 -10.38 -19.70
CA LEU A 301 -0.22 -11.84 -19.67
C LEU A 301 0.04 -12.42 -21.06
N TRP A 302 1.00 -13.32 -21.18
CA TRP A 302 1.10 -14.17 -22.37
C TRP A 302 0.20 -15.41 -22.21
N ALA A 303 -0.79 -15.56 -23.09
CA ALA A 303 -1.67 -16.72 -23.13
C ALA A 303 -2.30 -16.86 -24.53
N PHE A 304 -2.80 -18.05 -24.89
CA PHE A 304 -3.56 -18.25 -26.15
C PHE A 304 -2.83 -17.67 -27.39
N ASP A 305 -1.52 -17.89 -27.48
CA ASP A 305 -0.61 -17.36 -28.50
C ASP A 305 -0.77 -15.85 -28.76
N SER A 306 -0.95 -15.09 -27.67
CA SER A 306 -1.24 -13.67 -27.65
C SER A 306 -0.64 -13.00 -26.40
N LEU A 307 -0.25 -11.73 -26.50
CA LEU A 307 -0.03 -10.87 -25.35
C LEU A 307 -1.35 -10.14 -25.02
N TYR A 308 -1.87 -10.35 -23.82
CA TYR A 308 -2.97 -9.54 -23.27
C TYR A 308 -2.38 -8.34 -22.53
N VAL A 309 -2.98 -7.18 -22.76
CA VAL A 309 -2.51 -5.90 -22.23
C VAL A 309 -3.69 -5.18 -21.58
N ASN A 310 -3.63 -4.97 -20.26
CA ASN A 310 -4.65 -4.26 -19.51
C ASN A 310 -4.22 -2.81 -19.31
N VAL A 311 -4.83 -1.90 -20.09
CA VAL A 311 -4.47 -0.48 -20.15
C VAL A 311 -5.17 0.27 -19.03
N ASN A 312 -4.39 0.77 -18.07
CA ASN A 312 -4.88 1.65 -17.01
C ASN A 312 -4.64 3.11 -17.33
N LYS A 313 -3.41 3.48 -17.69
CA LYS A 313 -3.11 4.88 -17.96
C LYS A 313 -3.59 5.17 -19.39
N ALA A 314 -4.51 6.12 -19.52
CA ALA A 314 -5.12 6.48 -20.80
C ALA A 314 -4.71 7.89 -21.24
N THR A 315 -3.42 8.10 -21.49
CA THR A 315 -2.91 9.34 -22.10
C THR A 315 -2.94 9.24 -23.62
N LYS A 316 -2.62 8.07 -24.16
CA LYS A 316 -2.59 7.74 -25.59
C LYS A 316 -3.60 6.66 -25.97
N TYR A 317 -3.79 5.64 -25.13
CA TYR A 317 -4.66 4.49 -25.43
C TYR A 317 -5.88 4.47 -24.50
N PRO A 318 -7.10 4.17 -24.97
CA PRO A 318 -8.27 4.07 -24.09
C PRO A 318 -8.11 3.02 -22.97
N HIS A 319 -8.73 3.26 -21.81
CA HIS A 319 -8.81 2.25 -20.74
C HIS A 319 -9.48 0.98 -21.28
N GLY A 320 -8.85 -0.19 -21.13
CA GLY A 320 -9.39 -1.41 -21.71
C GLY A 320 -8.49 -2.64 -21.63
N LEU A 321 -9.09 -3.80 -21.88
CA LEU A 321 -8.37 -5.04 -22.19
C LEU A 321 -8.10 -5.10 -23.70
N TYR A 322 -6.83 -5.28 -24.06
CA TYR A 322 -6.35 -5.44 -25.43
C TYR A 322 -5.67 -6.79 -25.59
N ARG A 323 -5.59 -7.24 -26.84
CA ARG A 323 -4.91 -8.46 -27.29
C ARG A 323 -3.98 -8.12 -28.44
N VAL A 324 -2.72 -8.51 -28.33
CA VAL A 324 -1.66 -8.24 -29.29
C VAL A 324 -1.11 -9.56 -29.81
N ARG A 325 -0.81 -9.65 -31.10
CA ARG A 325 -0.34 -10.87 -31.75
C ARG A 325 0.77 -10.62 -32.75
N ASP A 326 1.64 -11.61 -32.90
CA ASP A 326 2.32 -11.91 -34.15
C ASP A 326 1.29 -12.57 -35.08
N THR A 327 1.09 -12.05 -36.29
CA THR A 327 0.19 -12.64 -37.29
C THR A 327 0.91 -13.18 -38.53
N ASN A 328 2.24 -13.11 -38.56
CA ASN A 328 3.06 -13.46 -39.71
C ASN A 328 4.07 -14.58 -39.43
N GLY A 329 4.46 -14.78 -38.17
CA GLY A 329 5.36 -15.82 -37.67
C GLY A 329 6.83 -15.40 -37.49
N ASP A 330 7.16 -14.10 -37.56
CA ASP A 330 8.54 -13.59 -37.43
C ASP A 330 8.98 -13.26 -36.00
N ASP A 331 8.20 -13.64 -34.98
CA ASP A 331 8.45 -13.42 -33.55
C ASP A 331 8.31 -11.95 -33.10
N LYS A 332 7.59 -11.13 -33.87
CA LYS A 332 7.25 -9.75 -33.52
C LYS A 332 5.74 -9.56 -33.42
N LEU A 333 5.32 -8.73 -32.46
CA LEU A 333 3.91 -8.39 -32.29
C LEU A 333 3.52 -7.29 -33.30
N ASP A 334 2.58 -7.59 -34.19
CA ASP A 334 2.19 -6.75 -35.33
C ASP A 334 0.72 -6.25 -35.29
N ARG A 335 -0.18 -6.96 -34.58
CA ARG A 335 -1.63 -6.67 -34.59
C ARG A 335 -2.18 -6.45 -33.18
N VAL A 336 -2.61 -5.21 -32.89
CA VAL A 336 -3.41 -4.84 -31.71
C VAL A 336 -4.91 -5.02 -31.98
N GLU A 337 -5.64 -5.50 -30.98
CA GLU A 337 -7.09 -5.69 -31.01
C GLU A 337 -7.69 -5.33 -29.64
N SER A 338 -8.61 -4.36 -29.59
CA SER A 338 -9.34 -4.06 -28.35
C SER A 338 -10.41 -5.12 -28.10
N LEU A 339 -10.43 -5.71 -26.91
CA LEU A 339 -11.41 -6.73 -26.51
C LEU A 339 -12.55 -6.14 -25.66
N ARG A 340 -12.23 -5.16 -24.82
CA ARG A 340 -13.21 -4.46 -23.99
C ARG A 340 -12.67 -3.09 -23.58
N ALA A 341 -13.42 -2.02 -23.85
CA ALA A 341 -13.15 -0.72 -23.26
C ALA A 341 -13.76 -0.63 -21.85
N PHE A 342 -13.14 0.16 -20.97
CA PHE A 342 -13.61 0.44 -19.62
C PHE A 342 -13.95 1.93 -19.44
N ILE A 343 -14.73 2.24 -18.40
CA ILE A 343 -15.14 3.61 -18.05
C ILE A 343 -14.62 3.93 -16.66
N GLY A 344 -13.83 4.99 -16.53
CA GLY A 344 -13.02 5.24 -15.34
C GLY A 344 -11.64 4.57 -15.46
N GLY A 345 -10.88 4.59 -14.38
CA GLY A 345 -9.46 4.24 -14.36
C GLY A 345 -8.66 5.18 -13.46
N GLY A 346 -7.33 5.07 -13.46
CA GLY A 346 -6.45 5.98 -12.72
C GLY A 346 -5.56 5.27 -11.70
N GLU A 347 -5.79 5.54 -10.42
CA GLU A 347 -5.01 4.93 -9.33
C GLU A 347 -5.58 3.56 -8.94
N HIS A 348 -6.92 3.43 -8.96
CA HIS A 348 -7.64 2.17 -8.77
C HIS A 348 -8.35 1.74 -10.07
N GLY A 349 -7.57 1.62 -11.14
CA GLY A 349 -8.07 1.37 -12.49
C GLY A 349 -8.19 -0.11 -12.84
N PRO A 350 -8.18 -0.46 -14.13
CA PRO A 350 -7.85 -1.81 -14.57
C PRO A 350 -6.41 -2.12 -14.15
N HIS A 351 -6.16 -3.24 -13.48
CA HIS A 351 -4.81 -3.62 -13.06
C HIS A 351 -4.41 -4.95 -13.70
N ALA A 352 -4.45 -6.07 -12.99
CA ALA A 352 -3.98 -7.35 -13.54
C ALA A 352 -4.90 -8.05 -14.56
N VAL A 353 -4.29 -8.98 -15.30
CA VAL A 353 -4.95 -10.04 -16.07
C VAL A 353 -4.21 -11.36 -15.84
N ALA A 354 -4.93 -12.40 -15.40
CA ALA A 354 -4.38 -13.70 -15.00
C ALA A 354 -4.96 -14.85 -15.83
N LEU A 355 -4.22 -15.97 -15.94
CA LEU A 355 -4.69 -17.18 -16.61
C LEU A 355 -5.43 -18.10 -15.61
N ALA A 356 -6.60 -18.63 -16.00
CA ALA A 356 -7.29 -19.63 -15.19
C ALA A 356 -6.50 -20.96 -15.15
N PRO A 357 -6.52 -21.72 -14.03
CA PRO A 357 -5.72 -22.95 -13.87
C PRO A 357 -6.04 -24.07 -14.88
N ASP A 358 -7.19 -23.99 -15.55
CA ASP A 358 -7.60 -24.96 -16.58
C ASP A 358 -7.09 -24.60 -17.99
N GLY A 359 -6.44 -23.44 -18.15
CA GLY A 359 -5.90 -22.94 -19.40
C GLY A 359 -6.95 -22.51 -20.44
N LYS A 360 -8.21 -22.24 -20.05
CA LYS A 360 -9.30 -21.94 -21.01
C LYS A 360 -9.93 -20.56 -20.89
N SER A 361 -9.64 -19.82 -19.81
CA SER A 361 -10.22 -18.50 -19.57
C SER A 361 -9.22 -17.56 -18.91
N LEU A 362 -9.48 -16.27 -19.06
CA LEU A 362 -8.76 -15.17 -18.43
C LEU A 362 -9.52 -14.72 -17.17
N TYR A 363 -8.79 -14.18 -16.21
CA TYR A 363 -9.35 -13.44 -15.09
C TYR A 363 -8.86 -12.00 -15.17
N VAL A 364 -9.77 -11.03 -15.10
CA VAL A 364 -9.45 -9.60 -15.26
C VAL A 364 -9.85 -8.85 -14.01
N VAL A 365 -8.95 -8.00 -13.53
CA VAL A 365 -9.03 -7.33 -12.23
C VAL A 365 -9.18 -5.82 -12.44
N ILE A 366 -10.22 -5.21 -11.87
CA ILE A 366 -10.44 -3.75 -11.91
C ILE A 366 -10.74 -3.18 -10.53
N GLY A 367 -9.97 -2.17 -10.11
CA GLY A 367 -10.22 -1.40 -8.89
C GLY A 367 -11.44 -0.49 -9.00
N ASN A 368 -11.86 0.06 -7.86
CA ASN A 368 -13.14 0.75 -7.71
C ASN A 368 -13.30 2.09 -8.48
N GLN A 369 -12.23 2.67 -9.03
CA GLN A 369 -12.34 3.85 -9.91
C GLN A 369 -12.76 3.45 -11.34
N THR A 370 -12.82 2.15 -11.63
CA THR A 370 -13.35 1.59 -12.88
C THR A 370 -14.80 1.16 -12.67
N LYS A 371 -15.71 1.61 -13.53
CA LYS A 371 -17.12 1.18 -13.47
C LYS A 371 -17.24 -0.28 -13.93
N GLN A 372 -18.17 -1.01 -13.30
CA GLN A 372 -18.51 -2.36 -13.71
C GLN A 372 -18.89 -2.39 -15.20
N THR A 373 -18.31 -3.32 -15.96
CA THR A 373 -18.61 -3.50 -17.39
C THR A 373 -19.93 -4.26 -17.63
N GLU A 374 -20.31 -4.38 -18.90
CA GLU A 374 -21.47 -5.17 -19.34
C GLU A 374 -21.24 -6.67 -19.09
N LEU A 375 -22.22 -7.34 -18.48
CA LEU A 375 -22.11 -8.75 -18.08
C LEU A 375 -22.87 -9.66 -19.05
N ALA A 376 -22.26 -10.79 -19.41
CA ALA A 376 -22.93 -11.90 -20.08
C ALA A 376 -23.47 -12.96 -19.10
N ASP A 377 -22.93 -12.99 -17.88
CA ASP A 377 -23.29 -13.89 -16.77
C ASP A 377 -22.80 -13.26 -15.44
N SER A 378 -23.31 -13.70 -14.30
CA SER A 378 -22.83 -13.23 -12.99
C SER A 378 -22.95 -14.31 -11.93
N ARG A 379 -21.89 -14.46 -11.13
CA ARG A 379 -21.91 -15.26 -9.89
C ARG A 379 -22.36 -14.42 -8.68
N VAL A 380 -22.20 -13.11 -8.73
CA VAL A 380 -22.72 -12.19 -7.71
C VAL A 380 -24.18 -11.84 -8.02
N PRO A 381 -25.12 -11.98 -7.07
CA PRO A 381 -26.49 -11.47 -7.22
C PRO A 381 -26.51 -9.95 -7.38
N LEU A 382 -27.13 -9.45 -8.45
CA LEU A 382 -27.03 -8.05 -8.89
C LEU A 382 -27.89 -7.04 -8.08
N HIS A 383 -28.33 -7.41 -6.87
CA HIS A 383 -29.19 -6.61 -5.99
C HIS A 383 -28.39 -5.70 -5.03
N TYR A 384 -27.42 -4.98 -5.58
CA TYR A 384 -26.42 -4.18 -4.84
C TYR A 384 -27.04 -3.20 -3.84
N GLY A 385 -26.25 -2.84 -2.82
CA GLY A 385 -26.68 -1.96 -1.74
C GLY A 385 -25.55 -1.38 -0.92
N GLU A 386 -25.76 -0.16 -0.44
CA GLU A 386 -24.97 0.37 0.67
C GLU A 386 -25.32 -0.40 1.96
N ASP A 387 -26.59 -0.76 2.13
CA ASP A 387 -27.10 -1.59 3.22
C ASP A 387 -26.71 -1.10 4.63
N HIS A 388 -26.75 0.22 4.84
CA HIS A 388 -26.55 0.87 6.14
C HIS A 388 -27.87 1.35 6.73
N LEU A 389 -28.09 1.06 8.02
CA LEU A 389 -29.31 1.46 8.73
C LEU A 389 -29.35 2.96 9.07
N LEU A 390 -28.18 3.59 9.28
CA LEU A 390 -28.03 5.04 9.41
C LEU A 390 -27.42 5.60 8.11
N PRO A 391 -27.68 6.88 7.74
CA PRO A 391 -27.20 7.44 6.49
C PRO A 391 -25.68 7.32 6.30
N ARG A 392 -25.26 7.07 5.05
CA ARG A 392 -23.84 7.06 4.66
C ARG A 392 -23.18 8.40 4.94
N MET A 393 -21.91 8.36 5.31
CA MET A 393 -21.04 9.53 5.47
C MET A 393 -19.88 9.35 4.47
N PRO A 394 -19.90 10.06 3.33
CA PRO A 394 -18.85 9.99 2.32
C PRO A 394 -17.47 10.40 2.87
N ASP A 395 -16.40 10.11 2.13
CA ASP A 395 -15.05 10.57 2.47
C ASP A 395 -14.99 12.08 2.69
N GLY A 396 -14.39 12.51 3.80
CA GLY A 396 -14.32 13.91 4.19
C GLY A 396 -13.55 14.81 3.21
N ARG A 397 -12.64 14.24 2.41
CA ARG A 397 -11.86 14.94 1.37
C ARG A 397 -12.49 14.83 -0.03
N GLY A 398 -13.67 14.21 -0.14
CA GLY A 398 -14.39 14.02 -1.41
C GLY A 398 -13.85 12.90 -2.30
N PHE A 399 -12.95 12.04 -1.80
CA PHE A 399 -12.45 10.92 -2.59
C PHE A 399 -13.58 9.93 -2.91
N MET A 400 -14.00 9.89 -4.17
CA MET A 400 -15.07 9.01 -4.67
C MET A 400 -16.43 9.16 -3.96
N SER A 401 -16.76 10.36 -3.44
CA SER A 401 -17.98 10.62 -2.64
C SER A 401 -19.30 10.16 -3.27
N ASP A 402 -19.35 10.16 -4.61
CA ASP A 402 -20.53 9.85 -5.41
C ASP A 402 -20.53 8.42 -5.98
N VAL A 403 -19.52 7.60 -5.64
CA VAL A 403 -19.43 6.20 -6.07
C VAL A 403 -20.06 5.29 -5.02
N LEU A 404 -21.04 4.50 -5.47
CA LEU A 404 -21.76 3.51 -4.67
C LEU A 404 -21.15 2.11 -4.83
N ALA A 405 -21.73 1.13 -4.13
CA ALA A 405 -21.53 -0.30 -4.38
C ALA A 405 -21.61 -0.68 -5.89
N PRO A 406 -20.87 -1.72 -6.33
CA PRO A 406 -20.07 -2.62 -5.50
C PRO A 406 -18.59 -2.23 -5.37
N GLY A 407 -18.08 -1.25 -6.12
CA GLY A 407 -16.64 -0.98 -6.19
C GLY A 407 -15.89 -2.00 -7.07
N GLY A 408 -14.65 -2.34 -6.67
CA GLY A 408 -13.75 -3.19 -7.45
C GLY A 408 -14.34 -4.57 -7.77
N CYS A 409 -13.97 -5.12 -8.92
CA CYS A 409 -14.58 -6.30 -9.54
C CYS A 409 -13.55 -7.22 -10.21
N ILE A 410 -13.74 -8.53 -10.03
CA ILE A 410 -12.99 -9.57 -10.73
C ILE A 410 -13.93 -10.34 -11.68
N TYR A 411 -13.54 -10.41 -12.97
CA TYR A 411 -14.29 -11.10 -14.03
C TYR A 411 -13.55 -12.35 -14.49
N ARG A 412 -14.31 -13.38 -14.88
CA ARG A 412 -13.83 -14.42 -15.80
C ARG A 412 -14.23 -14.05 -17.23
N VAL A 413 -13.29 -14.18 -18.15
CA VAL A 413 -13.42 -13.75 -19.55
C VAL A 413 -12.95 -14.86 -20.49
N ASP A 414 -13.57 -15.01 -21.66
CA ASP A 414 -13.08 -15.89 -22.72
C ASP A 414 -11.86 -15.31 -23.46
N PRO A 415 -11.03 -16.12 -24.13
CA PRO A 415 -9.80 -15.65 -24.79
C PRO A 415 -9.99 -14.61 -25.90
N ASP A 416 -11.23 -14.35 -26.34
CA ASP A 416 -11.59 -13.31 -27.30
C ASP A 416 -12.52 -12.21 -26.77
N GLY A 417 -12.72 -12.12 -25.44
CA GLY A 417 -13.29 -10.95 -24.78
C GLY A 417 -14.79 -10.72 -24.99
N LYS A 418 -15.51 -11.74 -25.46
CA LYS A 418 -16.94 -11.67 -25.77
C LYS A 418 -17.78 -11.91 -24.53
N ARG A 419 -17.47 -12.94 -23.73
CA ARG A 419 -18.25 -13.38 -22.57
C ARG A 419 -17.58 -12.99 -21.26
N TRP A 420 -18.10 -11.94 -20.64
CA TRP A 420 -17.67 -11.47 -19.31
C TRP A 420 -18.63 -12.02 -18.23
N GLU A 421 -18.09 -12.78 -17.29
CA GLU A 421 -18.80 -13.35 -16.13
C GLU A 421 -18.26 -12.72 -14.84
N LEU A 422 -19.06 -11.94 -14.12
CA LEU A 422 -18.64 -11.36 -12.84
C LEU A 422 -18.48 -12.47 -11.79
N ILE A 423 -17.28 -12.61 -11.20
CA ILE A 423 -16.97 -13.64 -10.21
C ILE A 423 -17.12 -13.10 -8.79
N ALA A 424 -16.58 -11.92 -8.50
CA ALA A 424 -16.57 -11.30 -7.19
C ALA A 424 -16.47 -9.78 -7.30
N ASN A 425 -16.89 -9.06 -6.25
CA ASN A 425 -16.84 -7.60 -6.17
C ASN A 425 -16.69 -7.10 -4.71
N GLY A 426 -16.75 -5.79 -4.45
CA GLY A 426 -16.65 -5.27 -3.07
C GLY A 426 -15.23 -4.92 -2.62
N PHE A 427 -14.30 -4.77 -3.55
CA PHE A 427 -12.91 -4.40 -3.30
C PHE A 427 -12.66 -2.88 -3.39
N ARG A 428 -11.54 -2.39 -2.85
CA ARG A 428 -11.10 -0.99 -3.02
C ARG A 428 -10.19 -0.88 -4.23
N ASN A 429 -9.02 -1.47 -4.12
CA ASN A 429 -8.02 -1.52 -5.18
C ASN A 429 -7.22 -2.80 -4.99
N GLU A 430 -7.81 -3.87 -5.49
CA GLU A 430 -7.23 -5.19 -5.59
C GLU A 430 -6.33 -5.21 -6.84
N TYR A 431 -5.02 -5.12 -6.65
CA TYR A 431 -4.10 -4.79 -7.74
C TYR A 431 -3.84 -5.99 -8.66
N ASP A 432 -3.63 -7.16 -8.05
CA ASP A 432 -3.29 -8.39 -8.76
C ASP A 432 -3.93 -9.63 -8.11
N ALA A 433 -4.08 -10.71 -8.88
CA ALA A 433 -4.77 -11.92 -8.46
C ALA A 433 -4.11 -13.21 -9.00
N ALA A 434 -3.77 -14.13 -8.09
CA ALA A 434 -3.08 -15.38 -8.40
C ALA A 434 -3.83 -16.62 -7.87
N PHE A 435 -3.78 -17.72 -8.62
CA PHE A 435 -4.41 -19.00 -8.25
C PHE A 435 -3.45 -19.91 -7.51
N ASN A 436 -3.93 -20.61 -6.48
CA ASN A 436 -3.19 -21.70 -5.85
C ASN A 436 -3.35 -23.04 -6.60
N ARG A 437 -2.56 -24.07 -6.26
CA ARG A 437 -2.58 -25.37 -6.98
C ARG A 437 -3.94 -26.06 -7.06
N VAL A 438 -4.78 -25.93 -6.04
CA VAL A 438 -6.14 -26.52 -6.05
C VAL A 438 -7.15 -25.67 -6.84
N GLY A 439 -6.75 -24.49 -7.33
CA GLY A 439 -7.56 -23.59 -8.15
C GLY A 439 -8.44 -22.63 -7.35
N GLU A 440 -8.11 -22.31 -6.11
CA GLU A 440 -8.68 -21.14 -5.41
C GLU A 440 -7.91 -19.88 -5.80
N LEU A 441 -8.63 -18.76 -5.96
CA LEU A 441 -8.07 -17.46 -6.35
C LEU A 441 -7.79 -16.60 -5.11
N PHE A 442 -6.69 -15.84 -5.13
CA PHE A 442 -6.33 -14.88 -4.10
C PHE A 442 -6.02 -13.53 -4.74
N THR A 443 -6.26 -12.44 -4.02
CA THR A 443 -5.91 -11.07 -4.44
C THR A 443 -5.48 -10.21 -3.25
N TYR A 444 -4.73 -9.14 -3.49
CA TYR A 444 -4.24 -8.23 -2.46
C TYR A 444 -4.86 -6.83 -2.65
N ASP A 445 -5.77 -6.47 -1.73
CA ASP A 445 -6.62 -5.26 -1.79
C ASP A 445 -6.09 -4.16 -0.87
N SER A 446 -6.08 -2.93 -1.37
CA SER A 446 -5.46 -1.75 -0.72
C SER A 446 -6.26 -1.19 0.45
N ASP A 447 -5.57 -0.54 1.39
CA ASP A 447 -6.19 0.21 2.49
C ASP A 447 -6.73 1.57 2.02
N MET A 448 -7.34 2.33 2.93
CA MET A 448 -7.56 3.76 2.73
C MET A 448 -6.83 4.50 3.85
N GLU A 449 -5.59 4.88 3.63
CA GLU A 449 -4.71 5.48 4.62
C GLU A 449 -5.27 6.80 5.20
N TRP A 450 -6.12 7.50 4.45
CA TRP A 450 -6.81 8.72 4.92
C TRP A 450 -7.86 8.45 6.02
N ASP A 451 -8.32 7.20 6.16
CA ASP A 451 -9.28 6.79 7.18
C ASP A 451 -8.62 6.21 8.43
N MET A 452 -7.28 6.13 8.50
CA MET A 452 -6.56 5.49 9.61
C MET A 452 -7.06 5.95 10.99
N ASN A 453 -7.11 5.01 11.92
CA ASN A 453 -7.62 5.18 13.29
C ASN A 453 -9.10 5.60 13.38
N THR A 454 -9.91 5.18 12.40
CA THR A 454 -11.40 5.16 12.45
C THR A 454 -11.93 3.72 12.42
N PRO A 455 -13.18 3.46 12.88
CA PRO A 455 -13.79 2.12 12.84
C PRO A 455 -13.96 1.50 11.44
N TRP A 456 -14.09 2.34 10.41
CA TRP A 456 -14.27 1.90 9.02
C TRP A 456 -12.94 1.73 8.26
N TYR A 457 -11.80 2.06 8.86
CA TYR A 457 -10.50 1.73 8.28
C TYR A 457 -10.34 0.22 8.11
N ARG A 458 -10.06 -0.19 6.87
CA ARG A 458 -9.66 -1.55 6.50
C ARG A 458 -8.19 -1.46 6.04
N PRO A 459 -7.26 -2.22 6.63
CA PRO A 459 -5.87 -2.28 6.20
C PRO A 459 -5.75 -3.00 4.84
N THR A 460 -4.56 -3.02 4.27
CA THR A 460 -4.25 -3.84 3.10
C THR A 460 -4.45 -5.29 3.50
N ARG A 461 -5.09 -6.06 2.62
CA ARG A 461 -5.69 -7.35 2.99
C ARG A 461 -5.60 -8.35 1.85
N VAL A 462 -5.18 -9.57 2.18
CA VAL A 462 -5.23 -10.68 1.22
C VAL A 462 -6.60 -11.33 1.32
N ASN A 463 -7.31 -11.37 0.19
CA ASN A 463 -8.66 -11.90 0.09
C ASN A 463 -8.63 -13.22 -0.68
N HIS A 464 -9.32 -14.24 -0.16
CA HIS A 464 -9.60 -15.50 -0.86
C HIS A 464 -10.88 -15.27 -1.69
N VAL A 465 -10.74 -15.25 -3.01
CA VAL A 465 -11.77 -14.82 -3.98
C VAL A 465 -12.70 -15.97 -4.31
N VAL A 466 -13.81 -16.05 -3.59
CA VAL A 466 -14.84 -17.09 -3.77
C VAL A 466 -15.91 -16.68 -4.77
N SER A 467 -16.63 -17.65 -5.33
CA SER A 467 -17.68 -17.38 -6.33
C SER A 467 -18.83 -16.59 -5.69
N GLY A 468 -19.20 -15.46 -6.29
CA GLY A 468 -20.25 -14.57 -5.76
C GLY A 468 -19.83 -13.75 -4.53
N GLY A 469 -18.53 -13.65 -4.23
CA GLY A 469 -18.02 -12.94 -3.06
C GLY A 469 -18.17 -11.41 -3.14
N GLU A 470 -18.58 -10.80 -2.02
CA GLU A 470 -18.63 -9.36 -1.75
C GLU A 470 -17.67 -9.03 -0.58
N TYR A 471 -16.69 -8.15 -0.80
CA TYR A 471 -15.62 -7.83 0.18
C TYR A 471 -15.85 -6.53 0.96
N GLY A 472 -17.02 -5.89 0.83
CA GLY A 472 -17.54 -4.87 1.75
C GLY A 472 -17.01 -3.45 1.58
N TRP A 473 -16.29 -3.14 0.50
CA TRP A 473 -15.92 -1.77 0.18
C TRP A 473 -17.15 -0.92 -0.13
N ARG A 474 -17.24 0.26 0.47
CA ARG A 474 -18.13 1.37 0.09
C ARG A 474 -17.39 2.68 0.32
N ASN A 475 -17.95 3.81 -0.10
CA ASN A 475 -17.31 5.10 0.10
C ASN A 475 -17.24 5.54 1.58
N GLY A 476 -16.14 6.22 1.96
CA GLY A 476 -15.96 6.82 3.28
C GLY A 476 -16.24 5.87 4.44
N ALA A 477 -17.13 6.28 5.34
CA ALA A 477 -17.54 5.49 6.50
C ALA A 477 -18.51 4.33 6.17
N GLY A 478 -18.80 4.07 4.91
CA GLY A 478 -19.69 2.98 4.48
C GLY A 478 -19.04 1.58 4.50
N LYS A 479 -17.73 1.45 4.76
CA LYS A 479 -17.02 0.16 4.63
C LYS A 479 -17.53 -0.85 5.65
N TRP A 480 -18.09 -1.96 5.16
CA TRP A 480 -18.70 -2.97 6.02
C TRP A 480 -17.66 -3.59 6.98
N PRO A 481 -18.06 -3.96 8.22
CA PRO A 481 -17.28 -4.85 9.06
C PRO A 481 -17.16 -6.23 8.43
N THR A 482 -16.02 -6.89 8.62
CA THR A 482 -15.73 -8.23 8.07
C THR A 482 -16.58 -9.34 8.70
N TYR A 483 -17.18 -9.09 9.87
CA TYR A 483 -18.06 -10.05 10.56
C TYR A 483 -19.47 -10.13 9.97
N TYR A 484 -19.93 -9.15 9.17
CA TYR A 484 -21.26 -9.17 8.54
C TYR A 484 -21.51 -10.45 7.71
N LEU A 485 -22.69 -11.07 7.85
CA LEU A 485 -23.10 -12.29 7.13
C LEU A 485 -23.01 -12.22 5.60
N ASP A 486 -23.09 -11.01 5.02
CA ASP A 486 -22.97 -10.74 3.58
C ASP A 486 -21.58 -10.27 3.12
N SER A 487 -20.61 -10.08 4.02
CA SER A 487 -19.20 -9.84 3.67
C SER A 487 -18.36 -11.12 3.75
N VAL A 488 -17.52 -11.41 2.75
CA VAL A 488 -16.63 -12.59 2.80
C VAL A 488 -15.55 -12.44 3.89
N GLY A 489 -14.93 -11.26 3.98
CA GLY A 489 -13.77 -11.00 4.86
C GLY A 489 -12.42 -11.29 4.20
N ALA A 490 -11.35 -11.21 4.99
CA ALA A 490 -9.95 -11.38 4.54
C ALA A 490 -9.30 -12.63 5.15
N VAL A 491 -8.30 -13.17 4.45
CA VAL A 491 -7.43 -14.28 4.91
C VAL A 491 -6.41 -13.76 5.93
N VAL A 492 -5.82 -12.60 5.63
CA VAL A 492 -4.86 -11.88 6.47
C VAL A 492 -5.00 -10.37 6.23
N ASN A 493 -5.04 -9.59 7.32
CA ASN A 493 -4.72 -8.15 7.32
C ASN A 493 -3.20 -7.98 7.40
N VAL A 494 -2.60 -7.15 6.55
CA VAL A 494 -1.14 -6.95 6.48
C VAL A 494 -0.70 -5.68 7.23
N GLY A 495 -1.44 -4.57 7.05
CA GLY A 495 -1.16 -3.26 7.67
C GLY A 495 -1.59 -2.11 6.75
N PRO A 496 -1.12 -0.87 6.96
CA PRO A 496 -1.07 0.11 5.87
C PRO A 496 -0.03 -0.35 4.84
N GLY A 497 -0.20 0.05 3.57
CA GLY A 497 0.73 -0.29 2.48
C GLY A 497 0.15 0.01 1.11
N SER A 498 0.85 -0.33 0.04
CA SER A 498 0.35 -0.20 -1.33
C SER A 498 0.56 -1.51 -2.09
N PRO A 499 -0.44 -2.42 -2.10
CA PRO A 499 -0.43 -3.63 -2.91
C PRO A 499 -0.07 -3.39 -4.37
N THR A 500 0.79 -4.25 -4.90
CA THR A 500 1.10 -4.34 -6.33
C THR A 500 1.10 -5.82 -6.75
N GLY A 501 1.94 -6.25 -7.70
CA GLY A 501 1.93 -7.63 -8.23
C GLY A 501 2.08 -8.74 -7.16
N ILE A 502 1.46 -9.89 -7.41
CA ILE A 502 1.47 -11.06 -6.53
C ILE A 502 1.65 -12.36 -7.34
N THR A 503 2.40 -13.33 -6.79
CA THR A 503 2.61 -14.60 -7.51
C THR A 503 2.86 -15.77 -6.57
N PHE A 504 2.39 -16.97 -6.91
CA PHE A 504 2.77 -18.19 -6.18
C PHE A 504 4.13 -18.70 -6.64
N GLY A 505 4.92 -19.29 -5.74
CA GLY A 505 6.25 -19.84 -6.03
C GLY A 505 6.33 -21.03 -7.00
N TYR A 506 5.28 -21.32 -7.79
CA TYR A 506 5.18 -22.51 -8.62
C TYR A 506 6.20 -22.51 -9.77
N GLY A 507 7.07 -23.52 -9.77
CA GLY A 507 8.18 -23.63 -10.73
C GLY A 507 9.49 -23.01 -10.24
N THR A 508 9.53 -22.37 -9.06
CA THR A 508 10.80 -21.94 -8.45
C THR A 508 11.65 -23.13 -8.03
N ALA A 509 12.97 -23.01 -8.19
CA ALA A 509 13.97 -23.89 -7.60
C ALA A 509 14.24 -23.50 -6.13
N PHE A 510 13.17 -23.27 -5.36
CA PHE A 510 13.22 -22.87 -3.95
C PHE A 510 12.84 -24.05 -3.04
N PRO A 511 13.11 -23.99 -1.72
CA PRO A 511 12.63 -25.00 -0.78
C PRO A 511 11.11 -25.11 -0.78
N ALA A 512 10.59 -26.31 -0.56
CA ALA A 512 9.16 -26.66 -0.59
C ALA A 512 8.21 -25.57 -0.05
N LYS A 513 8.48 -25.08 1.17
CA LYS A 513 7.72 -24.00 1.85
C LYS A 513 7.48 -22.76 0.98
N TYR A 514 8.46 -22.38 0.15
CA TYR A 514 8.40 -21.18 -0.69
C TYR A 514 7.84 -21.46 -2.09
N GLN A 515 7.83 -22.72 -2.57
CA GLN A 515 7.14 -23.07 -3.81
C GLN A 515 5.63 -22.90 -3.67
N ASP A 516 5.09 -23.15 -2.47
CA ASP A 516 3.65 -23.10 -2.17
C ASP A 516 3.19 -21.81 -1.48
N ALA A 517 4.13 -20.88 -1.21
CA ALA A 517 3.83 -19.56 -0.69
C ALA A 517 3.29 -18.61 -1.78
N LEU A 518 2.42 -17.69 -1.38
CA LEU A 518 1.99 -16.54 -2.18
C LEU A 518 2.92 -15.36 -1.88
N PHE A 519 3.71 -14.93 -2.86
CA PHE A 519 4.52 -13.73 -2.76
C PHE A 519 3.66 -12.48 -3.03
N LEU A 520 3.84 -11.44 -2.21
CA LEU A 520 3.03 -10.22 -2.18
C LEU A 520 3.93 -8.99 -2.17
N CYS A 521 3.80 -8.10 -3.16
CA CYS A 521 4.54 -6.83 -3.18
C CYS A 521 3.77 -5.69 -2.47
N ASP A 522 4.49 -4.94 -1.63
CA ASP A 522 4.07 -3.65 -1.06
C ASP A 522 5.02 -2.55 -1.54
N TRP A 523 4.48 -1.67 -2.38
CA TRP A 523 5.17 -0.55 -3.02
C TRP A 523 5.54 0.57 -2.03
N SER A 524 4.68 0.86 -1.04
CA SER A 524 4.87 2.00 -0.12
C SER A 524 5.93 1.73 0.93
N TYR A 525 6.00 0.49 1.44
CA TYR A 525 6.95 0.10 2.49
C TYR A 525 8.05 -0.85 2.03
N GLY A 526 8.08 -1.14 0.73
CA GLY A 526 9.16 -1.79 0.02
C GLY A 526 9.43 -3.22 0.45
N LYS A 527 8.39 -4.06 0.45
CA LYS A 527 8.48 -5.44 0.93
C LYS A 527 7.84 -6.44 -0.01
N ILE A 528 8.56 -7.54 -0.25
CA ILE A 528 8.00 -8.80 -0.71
C ILE A 528 7.73 -9.63 0.54
N TYR A 529 6.47 -9.93 0.81
CA TYR A 529 6.09 -10.93 1.81
C TYR A 529 5.93 -12.29 1.16
N ALA A 530 6.32 -13.36 1.83
CA ALA A 530 5.86 -14.71 1.52
C ALA A 530 4.71 -15.07 2.48
N LEU A 531 3.49 -15.19 1.95
CA LEU A 531 2.32 -15.63 2.71
C LEU A 531 2.19 -17.15 2.64
N HIS A 532 2.33 -17.77 3.81
CA HIS A 532 2.11 -19.20 4.02
C HIS A 532 0.65 -19.42 4.40
N LEU A 533 -0.13 -19.97 3.48
CA LEU A 533 -1.56 -20.22 3.68
C LEU A 533 -1.79 -21.43 4.61
N THR A 534 -2.80 -21.35 5.46
CA THR A 534 -3.27 -22.46 6.30
C THR A 534 -4.76 -22.65 6.07
N PRO A 535 -5.23 -23.86 5.71
CA PRO A 535 -6.67 -24.12 5.52
C PRO A 535 -7.47 -23.82 6.78
N ASP A 536 -8.59 -23.12 6.62
CA ASP A 536 -9.56 -22.83 7.67
C ASP A 536 -10.95 -23.10 7.11
N GLY A 537 -11.46 -24.32 7.37
CA GLY A 537 -12.70 -24.82 6.79
C GLY A 537 -12.67 -24.87 5.25
N ALA A 538 -13.69 -24.30 4.60
CA ALA A 538 -13.77 -24.09 3.15
C ALA A 538 -12.99 -22.85 2.66
N SER A 539 -12.19 -22.24 3.54
CA SER A 539 -11.38 -21.04 3.30
C SER A 539 -9.93 -21.24 3.81
N TYR A 540 -9.23 -20.14 4.05
CA TYR A 540 -7.86 -20.11 4.57
C TYR A 540 -7.68 -18.96 5.55
N THR A 541 -6.74 -19.14 6.47
CA THR A 541 -5.98 -18.06 7.14
C THR A 541 -4.52 -18.11 6.65
N GLY A 542 -3.60 -17.36 7.24
CA GLY A 542 -2.18 -17.48 6.89
C GLY A 542 -1.18 -16.73 7.78
N GLN A 543 0.08 -17.03 7.53
CA GLN A 543 1.23 -16.40 8.19
C GLN A 543 2.11 -15.67 7.17
N LEU A 544 2.27 -14.37 7.37
CA LEU A 544 3.24 -13.56 6.64
C LEU A 544 4.65 -13.84 7.15
N GLU A 545 5.58 -13.98 6.22
CA GLU A 545 7.02 -13.92 6.42
C GLU A 545 7.56 -12.78 5.54
N GLU A 546 8.48 -11.96 6.07
CA GLU A 546 9.18 -10.97 5.27
C GLU A 546 10.27 -11.66 4.45
N PHE A 547 10.20 -11.57 3.11
CA PHE A 547 11.06 -12.32 2.20
C PHE A 547 12.19 -11.48 1.60
N VAL A 548 11.85 -10.28 1.12
CA VAL A 548 12.81 -9.23 0.75
C VAL A 548 12.26 -7.89 1.23
N ALA A 549 13.10 -7.05 1.82
CA ALA A 549 12.72 -5.71 2.25
C ALA A 549 13.82 -4.69 1.92
N GLY A 550 13.44 -3.48 1.54
CA GLY A 550 14.33 -2.35 1.34
C GLY A 550 13.59 -1.03 1.48
N SER A 551 14.30 0.04 1.88
CA SER A 551 13.67 1.34 2.17
C SER A 551 14.48 2.48 1.55
N PRO A 552 14.07 3.03 0.38
CA PRO A 552 12.91 2.66 -0.43
C PRO A 552 13.17 1.46 -1.35
N LEU A 553 12.15 0.63 -1.59
CA LEU A 553 12.13 -0.42 -2.61
C LEU A 553 10.74 -0.44 -3.28
N PRO A 554 10.43 0.50 -4.20
CA PRO A 554 9.06 0.72 -4.68
C PRO A 554 8.58 -0.38 -5.65
N LEU A 555 8.28 -1.57 -5.11
CA LEU A 555 7.95 -2.80 -5.83
C LEU A 555 6.71 -2.65 -6.70
N THR A 556 6.83 -2.94 -8.00
CA THR A 556 5.72 -2.82 -8.95
C THR A 556 5.15 -4.14 -9.41
N ASP A 557 5.98 -5.16 -9.68
CA ASP A 557 5.49 -6.45 -10.14
C ASP A 557 6.47 -7.59 -9.87
N ILE A 558 6.00 -8.84 -9.93
CA ILE A 558 6.72 -10.05 -9.52
C ILE A 558 6.27 -11.29 -10.30
N VAL A 559 7.21 -12.07 -10.84
CA VAL A 559 6.92 -13.28 -11.64
C VAL A 559 7.91 -14.40 -11.37
N VAL A 560 7.45 -15.65 -11.37
CA VAL A 560 8.32 -16.84 -11.40
C VAL A 560 8.66 -17.19 -12.84
N ASN A 561 9.94 -17.44 -13.13
CA ASN A 561 10.35 -18.02 -14.40
C ASN A 561 10.54 -19.54 -14.27
N PRO A 562 9.62 -20.37 -14.79
CA PRO A 562 9.77 -21.83 -14.72
C PRO A 562 10.87 -22.38 -15.65
N HIS A 563 11.46 -21.56 -16.53
CA HIS A 563 12.56 -21.99 -17.41
C HIS A 563 13.93 -22.02 -16.71
N ASP A 564 14.12 -21.22 -15.65
CA ASP A 564 15.36 -21.19 -14.85
C ASP A 564 15.13 -21.46 -13.34
N GLY A 565 13.89 -21.37 -12.87
CA GLY A 565 13.52 -21.59 -11.48
C GLY A 565 13.76 -20.39 -10.55
N ALA A 566 14.04 -19.20 -11.08
CA ALA A 566 14.18 -17.99 -10.30
C ALA A 566 12.87 -17.19 -10.20
N LEU A 567 12.78 -16.39 -9.12
CA LEU A 567 11.73 -15.39 -8.92
C LEU A 567 12.29 -14.02 -9.34
N TYR A 568 11.54 -13.26 -10.11
CA TYR A 568 11.94 -11.95 -10.61
C TYR A 568 10.99 -10.87 -10.08
N PHE A 569 11.51 -9.68 -9.78
CA PHE A 569 10.68 -8.55 -9.36
C PHE A 569 11.20 -7.23 -9.95
N ALA A 570 10.28 -6.28 -10.17
CA ALA A 570 10.60 -4.91 -10.57
C ALA A 570 10.32 -3.92 -9.44
N ILE A 571 11.05 -2.81 -9.46
CA ILE A 571 10.66 -1.57 -8.78
C ILE A 571 10.37 -0.49 -9.81
N GLY A 572 9.53 0.48 -9.47
CA GLY A 572 9.19 1.59 -10.37
C GLY A 572 7.88 2.30 -10.02
N GLY A 573 7.17 2.75 -11.05
CA GLY A 573 5.89 3.46 -10.93
C GLY A 573 6.01 4.88 -10.36
N ARG A 574 4.97 5.69 -10.59
CA ARG A 574 4.86 7.10 -10.15
C ARG A 574 6.08 7.96 -10.57
N LYS A 575 6.68 7.63 -11.72
CA LYS A 575 7.95 8.17 -12.27
C LYS A 575 9.19 7.99 -11.38
N THR A 576 9.17 7.05 -10.44
CA THR A 576 10.36 6.69 -9.65
C THR A 576 11.36 5.89 -10.48
N GLN A 577 12.61 5.84 -10.03
CA GLN A 577 13.67 5.08 -10.69
C GLN A 577 13.36 3.58 -10.66
N SER A 578 13.36 2.94 -11.84
CA SER A 578 13.05 1.52 -11.99
C SER A 578 14.29 0.62 -12.03
N GLY A 579 14.08 -0.66 -11.75
CA GLY A 579 15.10 -1.70 -11.85
C GLY A 579 14.50 -3.10 -11.80
N LEU A 580 15.14 -4.05 -12.47
CA LEU A 580 14.75 -5.46 -12.52
C LEU A 580 15.72 -6.31 -11.70
N TYR A 581 15.18 -7.15 -10.83
CA TYR A 581 15.92 -8.01 -9.91
C TYR A 581 15.58 -9.48 -10.10
N ARG A 582 16.55 -10.34 -9.80
CA ARG A 582 16.44 -11.81 -9.80
C ARG A 582 16.71 -12.34 -8.39
N VAL A 583 15.92 -13.30 -7.94
CA VAL A 583 16.07 -13.98 -6.65
C VAL A 583 16.31 -15.47 -6.87
N THR A 584 17.37 -16.00 -6.27
CA THR A 584 17.79 -17.40 -6.36
C THR A 584 17.97 -17.99 -4.97
N TYR A 585 17.71 -19.30 -4.82
CA TYR A 585 18.07 -20.03 -3.59
C TYR A 585 19.53 -20.50 -3.67
N THR A 586 20.24 -20.36 -2.55
CA THR A 586 21.68 -20.64 -2.40
C THR A 586 21.99 -21.41 -1.10
N GLY A 587 20.94 -21.83 -0.37
CA GLY A 587 21.06 -22.68 0.81
C GLY A 587 21.14 -24.18 0.47
N ASN A 588 20.93 -25.02 1.50
CA ASN A 588 21.17 -26.46 1.44
C ASN A 588 19.91 -27.33 1.55
N GLU A 589 18.71 -26.73 1.59
CA GLU A 589 17.44 -27.46 1.63
C GLU A 589 17.07 -28.02 0.24
N SER A 590 16.19 -29.02 0.19
CA SER A 590 15.75 -29.62 -1.07
C SER A 590 14.88 -28.65 -1.88
N THR A 591 15.32 -28.37 -3.11
CA THR A 591 14.61 -27.55 -4.11
C THR A 591 13.80 -28.40 -5.11
N ALA A 592 13.60 -29.69 -4.82
CA ALA A 592 12.79 -30.57 -5.65
C ALA A 592 11.32 -30.08 -5.67
N ALA A 593 10.66 -30.21 -6.83
CA ALA A 593 9.29 -29.76 -7.01
C ALA A 593 8.32 -30.49 -6.06
N THR A 594 7.53 -29.73 -5.29
CA THR A 594 6.50 -30.30 -4.41
C THR A 594 5.31 -30.81 -5.22
N ALA A 595 4.71 -31.90 -4.75
CA ALA A 595 3.39 -32.34 -5.19
C ALA A 595 2.30 -31.53 -4.48
N MET A 596 1.12 -31.44 -5.08
CA MET A 596 -0.06 -30.87 -4.42
C MET A 596 -0.59 -31.86 -3.36
N GLU A 597 -0.55 -31.47 -2.09
CA GLU A 597 -1.11 -32.27 -1.00
C GLU A 597 -2.63 -32.05 -0.87
N VAL A 598 -3.32 -33.05 -0.29
CA VAL A 598 -4.74 -32.96 0.07
C VAL A 598 -4.81 -32.56 1.55
N ASP A 599 -5.26 -31.33 1.82
CA ASP A 599 -5.32 -30.77 3.17
C ASP A 599 -6.71 -30.92 3.84
N SER A 600 -6.76 -30.58 5.14
CA SER A 600 -7.94 -30.70 6.01
C SER A 600 -9.18 -29.90 5.59
N GLY A 601 -9.03 -28.88 4.74
CA GLY A 601 -10.15 -28.11 4.18
C GLY A 601 -10.68 -28.67 2.85
N SER A 602 -10.05 -29.70 2.27
CA SER A 602 -10.33 -30.14 0.89
C SER A 602 -11.78 -30.54 0.66
N ASP A 603 -12.36 -31.39 1.53
CA ASP A 603 -13.75 -31.82 1.40
C ASP A 603 -14.74 -30.66 1.56
N LEU A 604 -14.43 -29.70 2.43
CA LEU A 604 -15.23 -28.49 2.60
C LEU A 604 -15.13 -27.56 1.39
N ARG A 605 -13.96 -27.41 0.76
CA ARG A 605 -13.83 -26.66 -0.51
C ARG A 605 -14.52 -27.37 -1.67
N VAL A 606 -14.50 -28.70 -1.73
CA VAL A 606 -15.29 -29.49 -2.72
C VAL A 606 -16.79 -29.27 -2.49
N LEU A 607 -17.26 -29.27 -1.25
CA LEU A 607 -18.65 -28.94 -0.91
C LEU A 607 -18.99 -27.49 -1.30
N ARG A 608 -18.13 -26.52 -0.97
CA ARG A 608 -18.31 -25.10 -1.34
C ARG A 608 -18.47 -24.97 -2.86
N ARG A 609 -17.52 -25.50 -3.63
CA ARG A 609 -17.54 -25.49 -5.11
C ARG A 609 -18.78 -26.16 -5.70
N LYS A 610 -19.31 -27.21 -5.05
CA LYS A 610 -20.57 -27.84 -5.44
C LYS A 610 -21.77 -26.88 -5.24
N LEU A 611 -21.81 -26.12 -4.15
CA LEU A 611 -22.83 -25.08 -3.94
C LEU A 611 -22.64 -23.92 -4.94
N GLU A 612 -21.40 -23.54 -5.23
CA GLU A 612 -21.05 -22.50 -6.21
C GLU A 612 -21.49 -22.82 -7.66
N THR A 613 -21.82 -24.09 -7.98
CA THR A 613 -22.47 -24.42 -9.26
C THR A 613 -23.84 -23.78 -9.40
N PHE A 614 -24.58 -23.62 -8.29
CA PHE A 614 -25.90 -22.98 -8.20
C PHE A 614 -25.84 -21.45 -8.04
N HIS A 615 -24.67 -20.82 -8.21
CA HIS A 615 -24.58 -19.35 -8.34
C HIS A 615 -25.00 -18.96 -9.77
N ARG A 616 -26.30 -19.17 -10.04
CA ARG A 616 -27.07 -18.97 -11.28
C ARG A 616 -28.48 -19.59 -11.09
N PRO A 617 -29.50 -19.21 -11.88
CA PRO A 617 -30.80 -19.87 -11.83
C PRO A 617 -30.72 -21.37 -12.16
N ASP A 618 -31.25 -22.23 -11.28
CA ASP A 618 -31.34 -23.68 -11.42
C ASP A 618 -32.51 -24.23 -10.56
N PRO A 619 -33.56 -24.84 -11.14
CA PRO A 619 -34.73 -25.34 -10.40
C PRO A 619 -34.45 -26.40 -9.32
N SER A 620 -33.25 -26.98 -9.26
CA SER A 620 -32.84 -27.91 -8.20
C SER A 620 -32.10 -27.25 -7.04
N ALA A 621 -31.65 -26.00 -7.19
CA ALA A 621 -30.81 -25.30 -6.22
C ALA A 621 -31.47 -25.19 -4.83
N VAL A 622 -32.73 -24.75 -4.76
CA VAL A 622 -33.46 -24.58 -3.47
C VAL A 622 -33.49 -25.88 -2.66
N ALA A 623 -33.65 -27.03 -3.31
CA ALA A 623 -33.62 -28.33 -2.66
C ALA A 623 -32.19 -28.76 -2.27
N ALA A 624 -31.21 -28.45 -3.12
CA ALA A 624 -29.81 -28.85 -2.93
C ALA A 624 -29.06 -28.04 -1.86
N VAL A 625 -29.34 -26.73 -1.72
CA VAL A 625 -28.53 -25.83 -0.87
C VAL A 625 -29.09 -25.59 0.54
N TRP A 626 -30.40 -25.81 0.76
CA TRP A 626 -31.06 -25.38 2.00
C TRP A 626 -30.42 -25.91 3.29
N ASN A 627 -30.06 -27.20 3.29
CA ASN A 627 -29.49 -27.85 4.47
C ASN A 627 -28.09 -27.30 4.84
N PHE A 628 -27.46 -26.53 3.94
CA PHE A 628 -26.15 -25.90 4.14
C PHE A 628 -26.25 -24.45 4.63
N LEU A 629 -27.44 -23.83 4.60
CA LEU A 629 -27.68 -22.51 5.20
C LEU A 629 -27.39 -22.51 6.70
N GLY A 630 -27.66 -23.62 7.40
CA GLY A 630 -27.37 -23.79 8.83
C GLY A 630 -25.99 -24.39 9.16
N HIS A 631 -25.07 -24.49 8.18
CA HIS A 631 -23.80 -25.20 8.36
C HIS A 631 -22.85 -24.49 9.35
N ALA A 632 -21.94 -25.24 9.99
CA ALA A 632 -20.98 -24.69 10.96
C ALA A 632 -19.95 -23.77 10.29
N ASP A 633 -19.35 -24.22 9.19
CA ASP A 633 -18.48 -23.40 8.33
C ASP A 633 -19.23 -22.21 7.71
N ARG A 634 -18.64 -21.01 7.82
CA ARG A 634 -19.22 -19.74 7.36
C ARG A 634 -19.22 -19.57 5.84
N ALA A 635 -18.20 -20.06 5.14
CA ALA A 635 -18.12 -19.98 3.67
C ALA A 635 -19.09 -20.97 2.99
N ILE A 636 -19.39 -22.11 3.63
CA ILE A 636 -20.49 -23.00 3.22
C ILE A 636 -21.84 -22.29 3.37
N ARG A 637 -22.11 -21.61 4.51
CA ARG A 637 -23.33 -20.79 4.65
C ARG A 637 -23.42 -19.69 3.58
N TYR A 638 -22.31 -19.03 3.29
CA TYR A 638 -22.22 -17.96 2.29
C TYR A 638 -22.57 -18.47 0.88
N ALA A 639 -21.97 -19.57 0.44
CA ALA A 639 -22.27 -20.17 -0.86
C ALA A 639 -23.73 -20.67 -0.94
N ALA A 640 -24.26 -21.27 0.13
CA ALA A 640 -25.67 -21.63 0.19
C ALA A 640 -26.62 -20.42 0.10
N ARG A 641 -26.23 -19.28 0.71
CA ARG A 641 -26.98 -18.01 0.64
C ARG A 641 -26.96 -17.42 -0.77
N ILE A 642 -25.78 -17.29 -1.38
CA ILE A 642 -25.64 -16.78 -2.76
C ILE A 642 -26.43 -17.66 -3.74
N ALA A 643 -26.31 -18.99 -3.62
CA ALA A 643 -27.06 -19.92 -4.45
C ALA A 643 -28.59 -19.72 -4.34
N LEU A 644 -29.10 -19.41 -3.15
CA LEU A 644 -30.51 -19.10 -2.92
C LEU A 644 -30.91 -17.72 -3.50
N GLU A 645 -30.04 -16.72 -3.38
CA GLU A 645 -30.21 -15.36 -3.92
C GLU A 645 -30.32 -15.30 -5.46
N HIS A 646 -29.89 -16.36 -6.16
CA HIS A 646 -30.06 -16.53 -7.62
C HIS A 646 -31.40 -17.18 -8.03
N GLN A 647 -32.23 -17.68 -7.09
CA GLN A 647 -33.45 -18.43 -7.42
C GLN A 647 -34.73 -17.59 -7.25
N PRO A 648 -35.80 -17.86 -8.02
CA PRO A 648 -37.06 -17.12 -7.91
C PRO A 648 -37.64 -17.17 -6.48
N VAL A 649 -37.84 -15.99 -5.88
CA VAL A 649 -38.25 -15.82 -4.47
C VAL A 649 -39.49 -16.66 -4.09
N GLU A 650 -40.46 -16.77 -4.99
CA GLU A 650 -41.70 -17.53 -4.75
C GLU A 650 -41.50 -19.03 -4.53
N GLU A 651 -40.37 -19.61 -4.95
CA GLU A 651 -40.05 -21.04 -4.73
C GLU A 651 -39.63 -21.33 -3.28
N TRP A 652 -39.22 -20.31 -2.52
CA TRP A 652 -38.54 -20.50 -1.23
C TRP A 652 -38.88 -19.50 -0.12
N LYS A 653 -39.57 -18.40 -0.42
CA LYS A 653 -40.07 -17.39 0.54
C LYS A 653 -40.74 -18.00 1.77
N GLU A 654 -41.75 -18.85 1.57
CA GLU A 654 -42.49 -19.47 2.67
C GLU A 654 -41.59 -20.35 3.54
N ARG A 655 -40.60 -21.03 2.93
CA ARG A 655 -39.65 -21.86 3.65
C ARG A 655 -38.70 -21.00 4.52
N ALA A 656 -38.29 -19.83 4.04
CA ALA A 656 -37.47 -18.89 4.81
C ALA A 656 -38.25 -18.29 6.00
N LEU A 657 -39.51 -17.92 5.80
CA LEU A 657 -40.40 -17.38 6.84
C LEU A 657 -40.77 -18.40 7.94
N GLN A 658 -40.55 -19.69 7.68
CA GLN A 658 -40.93 -20.81 8.55
C GLN A 658 -39.74 -21.64 9.06
N GLU A 659 -38.50 -21.31 8.70
CA GLU A 659 -37.30 -22.07 9.08
C GLU A 659 -37.06 -22.06 10.61
N PRO A 660 -37.12 -23.20 11.31
CA PRO A 660 -36.98 -23.25 12.76
C PRO A 660 -35.52 -23.18 13.26
N ASN A 661 -34.52 -23.47 12.43
CA ASN A 661 -33.12 -23.38 12.82
C ASN A 661 -32.61 -21.94 12.62
N ALA A 662 -32.36 -21.22 13.72
CA ALA A 662 -31.90 -19.83 13.69
C ALA A 662 -30.69 -19.59 12.76
N ARG A 663 -29.70 -20.49 12.76
CA ARG A 663 -28.49 -20.38 11.93
C ARG A 663 -28.78 -20.53 10.43
N ALA A 664 -29.82 -21.26 10.05
CA ALA A 664 -30.32 -21.33 8.67
C ALA A 664 -31.29 -20.19 8.33
N ALA A 665 -32.12 -19.77 9.30
CA ALA A 665 -33.10 -18.71 9.14
C ALA A 665 -32.44 -17.36 8.85
N MET A 666 -31.36 -16.98 9.55
CA MET A 666 -30.68 -15.69 9.33
C MET A 666 -30.20 -15.48 7.88
N PRO A 667 -29.42 -16.40 7.26
CA PRO A 667 -29.05 -16.24 5.85
C PRO A 667 -30.25 -16.38 4.90
N ALA A 668 -31.25 -17.23 5.19
CA ALA A 668 -32.46 -17.33 4.37
C ALA A 668 -33.28 -16.03 4.37
N LEU A 669 -33.44 -15.38 5.53
CA LEU A 669 -34.15 -14.11 5.67
C LEU A 669 -33.33 -12.94 5.11
N LEU A 670 -32.00 -12.95 5.24
CA LEU A 670 -31.13 -11.97 4.58
C LEU A 670 -31.25 -12.05 3.05
N ALA A 671 -31.20 -13.26 2.49
CA ALA A 671 -31.43 -13.50 1.07
C ALA A 671 -32.82 -13.01 0.63
N LEU A 672 -33.85 -13.28 1.43
CA LEU A 672 -35.24 -12.88 1.15
C LEU A 672 -35.37 -11.35 1.12
N VAL A 673 -34.78 -10.64 2.10
CA VAL A 673 -34.74 -9.18 2.12
C VAL A 673 -34.02 -8.62 0.90
N ARG A 674 -32.82 -9.14 0.59
CA ARG A 674 -31.97 -8.62 -0.50
C ARG A 674 -32.58 -8.85 -1.89
N SER A 675 -33.23 -10.00 -2.10
CA SER A 675 -33.83 -10.37 -3.40
C SER A 675 -35.26 -9.83 -3.60
N SER A 676 -35.91 -9.30 -2.56
CA SER A 676 -37.29 -8.78 -2.65
C SER A 676 -37.39 -7.25 -2.65
N ALA A 677 -36.30 -6.53 -2.39
CA ALA A 677 -36.27 -5.06 -2.37
C ALA A 677 -34.88 -4.51 -2.73
N ASN A 678 -34.84 -3.42 -3.52
CA ASN A 678 -33.60 -2.71 -3.83
C ASN A 678 -33.22 -1.73 -2.70
N ASP A 679 -31.92 -1.62 -2.41
CA ASP A 679 -31.35 -0.64 -1.49
C ASP A 679 -31.72 0.81 -1.89
N PRO A 680 -32.01 1.72 -0.94
CA PRO A 680 -32.49 3.08 -1.27
C PRO A 680 -31.55 3.91 -2.15
N PHE A 681 -30.24 3.65 -2.18
CA PHE A 681 -29.31 4.37 -3.05
C PHE A 681 -29.16 3.73 -4.44
N HIS A 682 -29.57 2.46 -4.59
CA HIS A 682 -29.51 1.70 -5.84
C HIS A 682 -30.88 1.63 -6.54
N ARG A 683 -31.94 2.07 -5.87
CA ARG A 683 -33.31 2.09 -6.36
C ARG A 683 -33.49 3.11 -7.49
N LYS A 684 -34.00 2.65 -8.62
CA LYS A 684 -34.37 3.47 -9.79
C LYS A 684 -35.79 4.02 -9.61
N GLU A 685 -36.10 5.10 -10.31
CA GLU A 685 -37.41 5.77 -10.26
C GLU A 685 -38.60 4.84 -10.58
N ASN A 686 -38.38 3.84 -11.45
CA ASN A 686 -39.39 2.87 -11.88
C ASN A 686 -39.31 1.51 -11.15
N ASP A 687 -38.46 1.37 -10.12
CA ASP A 687 -38.40 0.11 -9.35
C ASP A 687 -39.66 -0.07 -8.49
N PRO A 688 -40.12 -1.32 -8.24
CA PRO A 688 -41.26 -1.57 -7.36
C PRO A 688 -41.05 -1.02 -5.94
N VAL A 689 -42.12 -0.45 -5.38
CA VAL A 689 -42.17 -0.14 -3.95
C VAL A 689 -42.10 -1.45 -3.16
N PRO A 690 -41.21 -1.57 -2.14
CA PRO A 690 -41.11 -2.79 -1.33
C PRO A 690 -42.44 -3.18 -0.69
N ASP A 691 -42.79 -4.47 -0.74
CA ASP A 691 -44.02 -4.96 -0.11
C ASP A 691 -43.90 -4.93 1.42
N SER A 692 -44.62 -3.99 2.04
CA SER A 692 -44.71 -3.88 3.49
C SER A 692 -45.31 -5.13 4.17
N THR A 693 -46.09 -5.94 3.45
CA THR A 693 -46.66 -7.20 3.96
C THR A 693 -45.55 -8.24 4.15
N LEU A 694 -44.71 -8.45 3.12
CA LEU A 694 -43.52 -9.27 3.20
C LEU A 694 -42.51 -8.73 4.23
N GLY A 695 -42.30 -7.41 4.29
CA GLY A 695 -41.45 -6.79 5.31
C GLY A 695 -41.89 -7.10 6.74
N ALA A 696 -43.20 -7.03 7.01
CA ALA A 696 -43.80 -7.42 8.29
C ALA A 696 -43.71 -8.93 8.55
N ALA A 697 -43.86 -9.78 7.52
CA ALA A 697 -43.71 -11.22 7.64
C ALA A 697 -42.26 -11.63 8.00
N ILE A 698 -41.26 -10.95 7.42
CA ILE A 698 -39.83 -11.15 7.74
C ILE A 698 -39.54 -10.69 9.17
N HIS A 699 -40.08 -9.53 9.60
CA HIS A 699 -39.97 -9.08 10.99
C HIS A 699 -40.56 -10.10 11.97
N ALA A 700 -41.76 -10.60 11.68
CA ALA A 700 -42.42 -11.65 12.46
C ALA A 700 -41.72 -13.03 12.37
N ALA A 701 -40.82 -13.26 11.41
CA ALA A 701 -39.96 -14.44 11.36
C ALA A 701 -38.72 -14.28 12.26
N LEU A 702 -38.09 -13.10 12.27
CA LEU A 702 -36.98 -12.78 13.18
C LEU A 702 -37.41 -12.85 14.65
N ASP A 703 -38.61 -12.34 14.97
CA ASP A 703 -39.17 -12.38 16.33
C ASP A 703 -39.45 -13.79 16.88
N LYS A 704 -39.32 -14.86 16.06
CA LYS A 704 -39.36 -16.27 16.51
C LYS A 704 -38.01 -16.78 17.02
N ILE A 705 -36.91 -16.08 16.72
CA ILE A 705 -35.55 -16.53 17.03
C ILE A 705 -35.21 -16.21 18.49
N ASP A 706 -34.89 -17.25 19.26
CA ASP A 706 -34.53 -17.10 20.67
C ASP A 706 -33.09 -16.58 20.84
N TRP A 707 -32.98 -15.26 20.97
CA TRP A 707 -31.75 -14.53 21.26
C TRP A 707 -30.90 -15.13 22.40
N SER A 708 -31.52 -15.73 23.42
CA SER A 708 -30.80 -16.31 24.56
C SER A 708 -29.93 -17.50 24.18
N LYS A 709 -30.31 -18.23 23.11
CA LYS A 709 -29.59 -19.40 22.58
C LYS A 709 -28.51 -19.07 21.55
N LEU A 710 -28.49 -17.86 21.02
CA LEU A 710 -27.52 -17.44 19.99
C LEU A 710 -26.13 -17.20 20.58
N SER A 711 -25.08 -17.56 19.83
CA SER A 711 -23.71 -17.12 20.07
C SER A 711 -23.56 -15.60 19.82
N THR A 712 -22.41 -15.02 20.19
CA THR A 712 -22.15 -13.59 19.94
C THR A 712 -22.14 -13.25 18.45
N ASP A 713 -21.55 -14.08 17.61
CA ASP A 713 -21.51 -13.84 16.16
C ASP A 713 -22.87 -14.14 15.50
N GLU A 714 -23.65 -15.09 16.02
CA GLU A 714 -25.04 -15.30 15.60
C GLU A 714 -25.94 -14.11 15.99
N ARG A 715 -25.64 -13.40 17.08
CA ARG A 715 -26.32 -12.13 17.43
C ARG A 715 -25.95 -11.00 16.48
N LEU A 716 -24.70 -10.96 15.98
CA LEU A 716 -24.28 -10.01 14.94
C LEU A 716 -24.97 -10.32 13.60
N ASP A 717 -25.00 -11.59 13.17
CA ASP A 717 -25.76 -12.06 12.01
C ASP A 717 -27.24 -11.65 12.13
N PHE A 718 -27.85 -11.83 13.29
CA PHE A 718 -29.26 -11.52 13.55
C PHE A 718 -29.57 -10.01 13.49
N ILE A 719 -28.77 -9.16 14.15
CA ILE A 719 -28.96 -7.70 14.06
C ILE A 719 -28.67 -7.19 12.64
N ARG A 720 -27.73 -7.80 11.90
CA ARG A 720 -27.48 -7.50 10.49
C ARG A 720 -28.73 -7.73 9.63
N VAL A 721 -29.53 -8.78 9.87
CA VAL A 721 -30.79 -8.99 9.13
C VAL A 721 -31.79 -7.85 9.38
N TYR A 722 -31.99 -7.40 10.64
CA TYR A 722 -32.84 -6.23 10.92
C TYR A 722 -32.31 -4.96 10.25
N ALA A 723 -30.99 -4.74 10.24
CA ALA A 723 -30.38 -3.56 9.61
C ALA A 723 -30.65 -3.49 8.10
N VAL A 724 -30.50 -4.61 7.39
CA VAL A 724 -30.80 -4.67 5.95
C VAL A 724 -32.31 -4.61 5.68
N LEU A 725 -33.14 -5.28 6.52
CA LEU A 725 -34.60 -5.23 6.44
C LEU A 725 -35.11 -3.78 6.52
N PHE A 726 -34.73 -3.04 7.56
CA PHE A 726 -35.21 -1.69 7.79
C PHE A 726 -34.58 -0.64 6.85
N ASN A 727 -33.40 -0.88 6.29
CA ASN A 727 -32.88 -0.09 5.18
C ASN A 727 -33.74 -0.26 3.91
N ARG A 728 -33.99 -1.52 3.49
CA ARG A 728 -34.62 -1.80 2.20
C ARG A 728 -36.15 -1.61 2.21
N PHE A 729 -36.83 -2.06 3.25
CA PHE A 729 -38.30 -1.95 3.40
C PHE A 729 -38.74 -0.68 4.16
N GLY A 730 -37.82 0.02 4.83
CA GLY A 730 -38.12 1.19 5.65
C GLY A 730 -38.44 0.86 7.11
N ALA A 731 -38.88 1.86 7.86
CA ALA A 731 -39.15 1.71 9.29
C ALA A 731 -40.36 0.78 9.57
N PRO A 732 -40.30 -0.08 10.61
CA PRO A 732 -41.39 -0.99 10.97
C PRO A 732 -42.61 -0.24 11.53
N SER A 733 -43.75 -0.94 11.65
CA SER A 733 -44.98 -0.38 12.26
C SER A 733 -44.72 0.11 13.68
N GLU A 734 -45.56 1.01 14.23
CA GLU A 734 -45.33 1.51 15.59
C GLU A 734 -45.33 0.40 16.66
N ALA A 735 -46.18 -0.62 16.52
CA ALA A 735 -46.21 -1.76 17.43
C ALA A 735 -44.93 -2.61 17.33
N ASP A 736 -44.46 -2.88 16.11
CA ASP A 736 -43.25 -3.66 15.86
C ASP A 736 -41.99 -2.89 16.28
N ARG A 737 -41.94 -1.59 15.99
CA ARG A 737 -40.92 -0.65 16.46
C ARG A 737 -40.83 -0.65 17.99
N ASN A 738 -41.95 -0.48 18.70
CA ASN A 738 -41.97 -0.43 20.16
C ASN A 738 -41.57 -1.78 20.78
N ARG A 739 -41.97 -2.92 20.18
CA ARG A 739 -41.54 -4.27 20.59
C ARG A 739 -40.04 -4.49 20.35
N THR A 740 -39.54 -4.11 19.18
CA THR A 740 -38.10 -4.18 18.81
C THR A 740 -37.25 -3.36 19.78
N ILE A 741 -37.68 -2.14 20.13
CA ILE A 741 -37.02 -1.31 21.15
C ILE A 741 -37.02 -2.01 22.51
N ALA A 742 -38.16 -2.52 22.97
CA ALA A 742 -38.26 -3.16 24.29
C ALA A 742 -37.33 -4.39 24.42
N ASN A 743 -37.24 -5.21 23.37
CA ASN A 743 -36.37 -6.39 23.35
C ASN A 743 -34.88 -6.01 23.44
N TYR A 744 -34.42 -5.08 22.59
CA TYR A 744 -32.98 -4.81 22.46
C TYR A 744 -32.47 -3.72 23.41
N ASP A 745 -33.32 -2.84 23.93
CA ASP A 745 -32.92 -1.94 25.01
C ASP A 745 -32.68 -2.70 26.32
N ALA A 746 -33.50 -3.71 26.63
CA ALA A 746 -33.39 -4.48 27.89
C ALA A 746 -32.04 -5.21 28.06
N ILE A 747 -31.32 -5.45 26.97
CA ILE A 747 -30.00 -6.10 26.94
C ILE A 747 -28.84 -5.14 26.66
N TYR A 748 -29.11 -3.86 26.39
CA TYR A 748 -28.11 -2.85 26.02
C TYR A 748 -27.72 -2.03 27.27
N PRO A 749 -26.42 -1.84 27.57
CA PRO A 749 -25.24 -2.34 26.85
C PRO A 749 -24.93 -3.83 27.10
N THR A 750 -24.30 -4.46 26.11
CA THR A 750 -23.80 -5.84 26.13
C THR A 750 -22.29 -5.89 26.46
N ALA A 751 -21.75 -7.10 26.67
CA ALA A 751 -20.31 -7.33 26.89
C ALA A 751 -19.45 -7.41 25.60
N ASP A 752 -20.04 -7.25 24.42
CA ASP A 752 -19.32 -7.21 23.14
C ASP A 752 -19.50 -5.84 22.47
N ARG A 753 -18.39 -5.14 22.19
CA ARG A 753 -18.39 -3.80 21.59
C ARG A 753 -18.88 -3.76 20.14
N ARG A 754 -18.69 -4.83 19.35
CA ARG A 754 -19.24 -4.97 17.99
C ARG A 754 -20.75 -5.01 18.08
N LEU A 755 -21.28 -5.80 19.02
CA LEU A 755 -22.71 -5.91 19.25
C LEU A 755 -23.30 -4.62 19.84
N ASN A 756 -22.56 -3.89 20.68
CA ASN A 756 -22.94 -2.56 21.15
C ASN A 756 -23.03 -1.53 20.03
N ALA A 757 -22.12 -1.55 19.05
CA ALA A 757 -22.19 -0.69 17.87
C ALA A 757 -23.46 -0.97 17.05
N GLU A 758 -23.74 -2.23 16.72
CA GLU A 758 -24.92 -2.59 15.92
C GLU A 758 -26.24 -2.34 16.65
N VAL A 759 -26.32 -2.65 17.95
CA VAL A 759 -27.51 -2.36 18.77
C VAL A 759 -27.68 -0.84 18.97
N SER A 760 -26.59 -0.07 19.06
CA SER A 760 -26.66 1.40 19.06
C SER A 760 -27.25 1.94 17.74
N ASN A 761 -26.75 1.47 16.60
CA ASN A 761 -27.28 1.83 15.28
C ASN A 761 -28.79 1.53 15.17
N LEU A 762 -29.21 0.35 15.65
CA LEU A 762 -30.61 -0.08 15.68
C LEU A 762 -31.50 0.79 16.59
N LEU A 763 -31.09 1.00 17.85
CA LEU A 763 -31.87 1.79 18.81
C LEU A 763 -31.90 3.28 18.46
N VAL A 764 -30.86 3.82 17.80
CA VAL A 764 -30.88 5.18 17.24
C VAL A 764 -31.84 5.26 16.05
N PHE A 765 -31.80 4.33 15.09
CA PHE A 765 -32.72 4.33 13.95
C PHE A 765 -34.19 4.28 14.41
N LEU A 766 -34.50 3.41 15.37
CA LEU A 766 -35.84 3.29 15.95
C LEU A 766 -36.19 4.45 16.92
N GLN A 767 -35.25 5.35 17.20
CA GLN A 767 -35.41 6.51 18.09
C GLN A 767 -35.90 6.12 19.49
N ALA A 768 -35.20 5.17 20.12
CA ALA A 768 -35.45 4.76 21.51
C ALA A 768 -35.12 5.90 22.49
N SER A 769 -35.96 6.11 23.51
CA SER A 769 -35.80 7.19 24.50
C SER A 769 -34.61 6.99 25.45
N THR A 770 -34.11 5.76 25.56
CA THR A 770 -32.96 5.35 26.39
C THR A 770 -31.62 5.41 25.65
N ALA A 771 -31.64 5.45 24.32
CA ALA A 771 -30.43 5.36 23.48
C ALA A 771 -29.42 6.45 23.81
N ALA A 772 -29.87 7.70 24.01
CA ALA A 772 -29.00 8.81 24.37
C ALA A 772 -28.22 8.53 25.68
N ALA A 773 -28.89 8.07 26.72
CA ALA A 773 -28.26 7.80 28.01
C ALA A 773 -27.26 6.65 27.95
N LYS A 774 -27.64 5.53 27.31
CA LYS A 774 -26.80 4.32 27.24
C LYS A 774 -25.62 4.48 26.28
N THR A 775 -25.83 5.06 25.11
CA THR A 775 -24.76 5.27 24.12
C THR A 775 -23.80 6.39 24.55
N VAL A 776 -24.25 7.43 25.29
CA VAL A 776 -23.32 8.41 25.89
C VAL A 776 -22.50 7.78 27.02
N ALA A 777 -23.08 6.92 27.86
CA ALA A 777 -22.30 6.21 28.87
C ALA A 777 -21.23 5.28 28.25
N LEU A 778 -21.53 4.62 27.13
CA LEU A 778 -20.55 3.87 26.33
C LEU A 778 -19.49 4.79 25.70
N LEU A 779 -19.89 5.95 25.15
CA LEU A 779 -18.97 6.97 24.62
C LEU A 779 -17.97 7.49 25.68
N GLU A 780 -18.39 7.61 26.94
CA GLU A 780 -17.54 8.04 28.05
C GLU A 780 -16.64 6.94 28.63
N SER A 781 -16.99 5.66 28.44
CA SER A 781 -16.25 4.50 28.97
C SER A 781 -15.44 3.72 27.93
N ALA A 782 -15.61 4.02 26.64
CA ALA A 782 -14.92 3.39 25.52
C ALA A 782 -13.40 3.62 25.56
N GLN A 783 -12.65 2.53 25.46
CA GLN A 783 -11.20 2.47 25.70
C GLN A 783 -10.35 2.90 24.49
N THR A 784 -10.96 3.05 23.30
CA THR A 784 -10.30 3.45 22.06
C THR A 784 -11.01 4.65 21.41
N GLN A 785 -10.28 5.49 20.68
CA GLN A 785 -10.88 6.62 19.95
C GLN A 785 -11.83 6.12 18.85
N GLU A 786 -11.54 4.96 18.26
CA GLU A 786 -12.39 4.27 17.29
C GLU A 786 -13.75 3.93 17.91
N GLU A 787 -13.77 3.24 19.05
CA GLU A 787 -15.01 2.87 19.74
C GLU A 787 -15.84 4.13 20.11
N GLN A 788 -15.18 5.21 20.55
CA GLN A 788 -15.85 6.50 20.78
C GLN A 788 -16.44 7.10 19.51
N ILE A 789 -15.71 7.09 18.39
CA ILE A 789 -16.18 7.60 17.09
C ILE A 789 -17.38 6.80 16.60
N GLU A 790 -17.44 5.48 16.82
CA GLU A 790 -18.59 4.65 16.44
C GLU A 790 -19.86 5.05 17.21
N TYR A 791 -19.77 5.18 18.55
CA TYR A 791 -20.90 5.61 19.38
C TYR A 791 -21.33 7.06 19.08
N ALA A 792 -20.38 7.97 18.84
CA ALA A 792 -20.66 9.34 18.43
C ALA A 792 -21.31 9.42 17.03
N ARG A 793 -20.85 8.59 16.08
CA ARG A 793 -21.39 8.45 14.72
C ARG A 793 -22.79 7.88 14.72
N ALA A 794 -23.12 6.97 15.64
CA ALA A 794 -24.49 6.52 15.84
C ALA A 794 -25.36 7.67 16.38
N LEU A 795 -24.98 8.28 17.51
CA LEU A 795 -25.74 9.33 18.21
C LEU A 795 -26.12 10.54 17.35
N ARG A 796 -25.35 10.86 16.30
CA ARG A 796 -25.60 12.00 15.42
C ARG A 796 -26.99 12.01 14.76
N MET A 797 -27.63 10.86 14.62
CA MET A 797 -28.98 10.72 14.03
C MET A 797 -30.12 10.69 15.07
N LEU A 798 -29.81 10.72 16.36
CA LEU A 798 -30.80 10.58 17.43
C LEU A 798 -31.47 11.91 17.77
N LYS A 799 -32.81 11.97 17.70
CA LYS A 799 -33.63 13.15 18.02
C LYS A 799 -34.41 13.02 19.34
N LYS A 800 -34.53 11.80 19.90
CA LYS A 800 -35.29 11.50 21.13
C LYS A 800 -34.37 11.05 22.27
N GLY A 801 -34.85 11.19 23.51
CA GLY A 801 -34.16 10.68 24.71
C GLY A 801 -33.09 11.59 25.32
N TRP A 802 -32.78 12.72 24.69
CA TRP A 802 -31.79 13.67 25.20
C TRP A 802 -32.29 14.41 26.44
N THR A 803 -31.39 14.53 27.44
CA THR A 803 -31.48 15.54 28.50
C THR A 803 -30.44 16.63 28.24
N PRO A 804 -30.57 17.84 28.81
CA PRO A 804 -29.58 18.89 28.60
C PRO A 804 -28.16 18.51 29.04
N SER A 805 -28.03 17.66 30.07
CA SER A 805 -26.73 17.14 30.49
C SER A 805 -26.13 16.19 29.45
N LEU A 806 -26.90 15.19 28.97
CA LEU A 806 -26.42 14.25 27.96
C LEU A 806 -26.05 14.94 26.65
N ARG A 807 -26.86 15.92 26.22
CA ARG A 807 -26.64 16.71 25.02
C ARG A 807 -25.35 17.54 25.15
N LYS A 808 -25.13 18.15 26.32
CA LYS A 808 -23.89 18.86 26.64
C LYS A 808 -22.67 17.92 26.63
N THR A 809 -22.70 16.79 27.36
CA THR A 809 -21.61 15.79 27.37
C THR A 809 -21.22 15.36 25.95
N TYR A 810 -22.21 15.08 25.10
CA TYR A 810 -21.98 14.69 23.71
C TYR A 810 -21.34 15.81 22.88
N PHE A 811 -21.72 17.08 23.06
CA PHE A 811 -21.06 18.18 22.36
C PHE A 811 -19.68 18.55 22.93
N GLU A 812 -19.44 18.36 24.23
CA GLU A 812 -18.12 18.51 24.86
C GLU A 812 -17.13 17.43 24.40
N TRP A 813 -17.60 16.23 24.00
CA TRP A 813 -16.73 15.20 23.42
C TRP A 813 -16.00 15.68 22.16
N PHE A 814 -16.65 16.46 21.27
CA PHE A 814 -15.98 16.98 20.07
C PHE A 814 -14.82 17.93 20.40
N LEU A 815 -14.86 18.62 21.54
CA LEU A 815 -13.75 19.47 22.01
C LEU A 815 -12.54 18.65 22.45
N LYS A 816 -12.75 17.41 22.90
CA LYS A 816 -11.69 16.42 23.16
C LYS A 816 -11.19 15.82 21.84
N ALA A 817 -12.11 15.42 20.96
CA ALA A 817 -11.83 14.64 19.75
C ALA A 817 -10.95 15.37 18.70
N VAL A 818 -10.83 16.70 18.74
CA VAL A 818 -9.87 17.44 17.90
C VAL A 818 -8.40 17.10 18.22
N ASN A 819 -8.12 16.55 19.41
CA ASN A 819 -6.77 16.08 19.79
C ASN A 819 -6.48 14.64 19.32
N TYR A 820 -7.49 13.90 18.84
CA TYR A 820 -7.32 12.52 18.37
C TYR A 820 -6.53 12.49 17.05
N LYS A 821 -5.88 11.36 16.79
CA LYS A 821 -4.95 11.20 15.66
C LYS A 821 -5.40 10.08 14.74
N GLY A 822 -5.39 10.35 13.46
CA GLY A 822 -5.84 9.46 12.40
C GLY A 822 -5.51 10.04 11.03
N GLY A 823 -5.89 9.33 9.97
CA GLY A 823 -5.50 9.67 8.59
C GLY A 823 -6.03 11.02 8.10
N ALA A 824 -5.63 11.41 6.89
CA ALA A 824 -5.86 12.73 6.32
C ALA A 824 -7.34 13.18 6.21
N SER A 825 -8.32 12.26 6.30
CA SER A 825 -9.77 12.54 6.32
C SER A 825 -10.38 12.53 7.74
N PHE A 826 -9.64 12.07 8.76
CA PHE A 826 -10.11 11.85 10.13
C PHE A 826 -10.89 13.03 10.73
N GLY A 827 -10.28 14.22 10.75
CA GLY A 827 -10.89 15.41 11.34
C GLY A 827 -12.19 15.83 10.63
N LEU A 828 -12.24 15.65 9.32
CA LEU A 828 -13.40 15.99 8.49
C LEU A 828 -14.58 15.03 8.73
N PHE A 829 -14.31 13.76 9.08
CA PHE A 829 -15.36 12.87 9.58
C PHE A 829 -15.89 13.31 10.95
N VAL A 830 -15.03 13.73 11.88
CA VAL A 830 -15.45 14.25 13.20
C VAL A 830 -16.28 15.53 13.05
N GLU A 831 -15.90 16.44 12.16
CA GLU A 831 -16.69 17.62 11.78
C GLU A 831 -18.02 17.24 11.13
N GLY A 832 -18.04 16.24 10.24
CA GLY A 832 -19.27 15.69 9.64
C GLY A 832 -20.24 15.14 10.70
N ILE A 833 -19.73 14.38 11.68
CA ILE A 833 -20.52 13.87 12.80
C ILE A 833 -21.06 15.03 13.66
N LYS A 834 -20.27 16.08 13.93
CA LYS A 834 -20.73 17.28 14.66
C LYS A 834 -21.83 18.02 13.87
N LYS A 835 -21.68 18.13 12.55
CA LYS A 835 -22.64 18.79 11.65
C LYS A 835 -23.99 18.05 11.61
N ASP A 836 -23.97 16.73 11.43
CA ASP A 836 -25.18 15.89 11.48
C ASP A 836 -25.87 16.01 12.85
N ALA A 837 -25.09 15.93 13.94
CA ALA A 837 -25.59 16.11 15.29
C ALA A 837 -26.26 17.48 15.51
N ILE A 838 -25.65 18.58 15.04
CA ILE A 838 -26.25 19.93 15.11
C ILE A 838 -27.55 20.01 14.31
N ALA A 839 -27.65 19.31 13.17
CA ALA A 839 -28.88 19.25 12.38
C ALA A 839 -30.04 18.50 13.06
N THR A 840 -29.80 17.80 14.19
CA THR A 840 -30.85 17.22 15.04
C THR A 840 -31.35 18.14 16.14
N LEU A 841 -30.74 19.31 16.36
CA LEU A 841 -31.13 20.26 17.40
C LEU A 841 -32.37 21.07 17.01
N SER A 842 -33.24 21.38 17.99
CA SER A 842 -34.20 22.49 17.87
C SER A 842 -33.48 23.84 17.87
N ASP A 843 -34.16 24.92 17.47
CA ASP A 843 -33.55 26.26 17.49
C ASP A 843 -33.35 26.78 18.92
N GLU A 844 -34.21 26.40 19.85
CA GLU A 844 -34.05 26.64 21.29
C GLU A 844 -32.83 25.88 21.84
N GLU A 845 -32.62 24.61 21.45
CA GLU A 845 -31.42 23.87 21.81
C GLU A 845 -30.14 24.51 21.25
N LYS A 846 -30.15 24.99 19.99
CA LYS A 846 -28.99 25.69 19.38
C LYS A 846 -28.62 26.96 20.16
N VAL A 847 -29.61 27.69 20.67
CA VAL A 847 -29.38 28.84 21.56
C VAL A 847 -28.86 28.39 22.93
N ALA A 848 -29.45 27.35 23.53
CA ALA A 848 -29.07 26.86 24.86
C ALA A 848 -27.67 26.22 24.92
N PHE A 849 -27.21 25.61 23.81
CA PHE A 849 -25.89 25.00 23.70
C PHE A 849 -24.87 25.86 22.94
N LYS A 850 -25.21 27.10 22.57
CA LYS A 850 -24.37 27.98 21.74
C LYS A 850 -22.91 27.97 22.18
N ASP A 851 -22.66 28.15 23.48
CA ASP A 851 -21.31 28.24 24.05
C ASP A 851 -20.47 26.97 23.82
N VAL A 852 -21.06 25.77 23.86
CA VAL A 852 -20.34 24.50 23.58
C VAL A 852 -20.28 24.18 22.08
N LEU A 853 -21.24 24.67 21.29
CA LEU A 853 -21.24 24.51 19.83
C LEU A 853 -20.15 25.39 19.18
N GLU A 854 -20.03 26.64 19.63
CA GLU A 854 -19.04 27.63 19.17
C GLU A 854 -17.70 27.58 19.93
N ALA A 855 -17.60 26.80 21.01
CA ALA A 855 -16.36 26.60 21.76
C ALA A 855 -15.22 26.15 20.83
N LYS A 856 -14.09 26.86 20.93
CA LYS A 856 -12.83 26.43 20.32
C LYS A 856 -12.16 25.39 21.22
N PRO A 857 -11.56 24.32 20.67
CA PRO A 857 -10.71 23.41 21.42
C PRO A 857 -9.60 24.16 22.16
N GLY A 858 -9.21 23.63 23.32
CA GLY A 858 -8.05 24.12 24.05
C GLY A 858 -6.74 23.84 23.30
N ILE A 859 -5.69 24.58 23.65
CA ILE A 859 -4.31 24.25 23.27
C ILE A 859 -3.98 22.85 23.83
N PRO A 860 -3.35 21.94 23.05
CA PRO A 860 -3.75 20.54 23.05
C PRO A 860 -3.28 19.72 24.25
N SER A 861 -4.03 18.65 24.54
CA SER A 861 -3.56 17.54 25.37
C SER A 861 -2.85 16.50 24.48
N THR A 862 -1.77 15.91 24.97
CA THR A 862 -1.02 14.87 24.26
C THR A 862 -1.64 13.50 24.51
N LEU A 863 -2.25 12.93 23.46
CA LEU A 863 -3.00 11.66 23.48
C LEU A 863 -4.23 11.70 24.41
N ILE A 864 -4.91 10.57 24.55
CA ILE A 864 -5.75 10.34 25.73
C ILE A 864 -4.80 10.20 26.92
N GLU A 865 -4.87 11.11 27.89
CA GLU A 865 -4.14 10.96 29.16
C GLU A 865 -4.65 9.70 29.87
N ALA A 866 -3.91 8.60 29.75
CA ALA A 866 -4.08 7.44 30.60
C ALA A 866 -3.99 7.92 32.06
N ILE A 867 -4.96 7.51 32.89
CA ILE A 867 -5.08 7.93 34.30
C ILE A 867 -3.69 7.87 34.95
N PRO A 868 -3.15 8.97 35.53
CA PRO A 868 -1.75 9.03 35.99
C PRO A 868 -1.39 7.99 37.06
N ARG A 869 -1.06 6.77 36.61
CA ARG A 869 -0.64 5.65 37.45
C ARG A 869 0.78 5.89 37.93
N ARG A 870 1.02 5.61 39.21
CA ARG A 870 2.37 5.65 39.78
C ARG A 870 3.22 4.54 39.15
N LEU A 871 4.52 4.82 39.00
CA LEU A 871 5.51 3.79 38.71
C LEU A 871 5.38 2.67 39.77
N VAL A 872 5.13 1.44 39.31
CA VAL A 872 5.10 0.25 40.17
C VAL A 872 6.51 -0.31 40.29
N LYS A 873 7.15 -0.59 39.14
CA LYS A 873 8.49 -1.17 39.06
C LYS A 873 9.05 -1.05 37.64
N GLU A 874 10.37 -0.98 37.50
CA GLU A 874 11.04 -1.40 36.28
C GLU A 874 11.12 -2.93 36.27
N TRP A 875 10.31 -3.58 35.44
CA TRP A 875 10.20 -5.04 35.38
C TRP A 875 11.37 -5.68 34.63
N LYS A 876 11.79 -6.87 35.07
CA LYS A 876 12.86 -7.64 34.41
C LYS A 876 12.34 -8.90 33.74
N MET A 877 13.06 -9.32 32.69
CA MET A 877 12.76 -10.51 31.89
C MET A 877 12.61 -11.77 32.76
N GLU A 878 13.56 -12.00 33.67
CA GLU A 878 13.60 -13.19 34.53
C GLU A 878 12.40 -13.25 35.50
N GLU A 879 11.92 -12.08 35.95
CA GLU A 879 10.83 -11.95 36.90
C GLU A 879 9.48 -12.21 36.22
N LEU A 880 9.24 -11.58 35.07
CA LEU A 880 8.00 -11.79 34.31
C LEU A 880 7.93 -13.19 33.70
N LEU A 881 9.05 -13.77 33.28
CA LEU A 881 9.08 -15.18 32.87
C LEU A 881 8.71 -16.13 34.02
N ALA A 882 9.20 -15.87 35.24
CA ALA A 882 8.83 -16.67 36.41
C ALA A 882 7.34 -16.54 36.78
N ALA A 883 6.75 -15.34 36.66
CA ALA A 883 5.32 -15.11 36.87
C ALA A 883 4.43 -15.75 35.79
N VAL A 884 4.92 -15.83 34.55
CA VAL A 884 4.19 -16.40 33.40
C VAL A 884 4.31 -17.92 33.30
N GLN A 885 5.41 -18.52 33.81
CA GLN A 885 5.69 -19.96 33.70
C GLN A 885 4.60 -20.90 34.28
N PRO A 886 3.84 -20.56 35.34
CA PRO A 886 2.68 -21.35 35.80
C PRO A 886 1.51 -21.42 34.81
N GLY A 887 1.49 -20.58 33.78
CA GLY A 887 0.44 -20.51 32.77
C GLY A 887 -0.62 -19.44 33.06
N LEU A 888 -1.20 -18.89 32.00
CA LEU A 888 -2.12 -17.75 32.03
C LEU A 888 -3.58 -18.16 32.32
N THR A 889 -3.80 -18.96 33.36
CA THR A 889 -5.14 -19.46 33.73
C THR A 889 -5.89 -18.51 34.69
N GLY A 890 -7.23 -18.55 34.64
CA GLY A 890 -8.10 -17.78 35.53
C GLY A 890 -8.03 -16.26 35.37
N ARG A 891 -7.58 -15.78 34.20
CA ARG A 891 -7.29 -14.37 33.90
C ARG A 891 -8.56 -13.59 33.53
N SER A 892 -8.46 -12.27 33.47
CA SER A 892 -9.56 -11.35 33.14
C SER A 892 -9.38 -10.74 31.76
N PHE A 893 -10.26 -11.07 30.83
CA PHE A 893 -10.26 -10.51 29.47
C PHE A 893 -10.41 -8.98 29.47
N ASP A 894 -11.40 -8.46 30.19
CA ASP A 894 -11.72 -7.03 30.20
C ASP A 894 -10.60 -6.21 30.84
N ARG A 895 -9.97 -6.73 31.92
CA ARG A 895 -8.80 -6.10 32.53
C ARG A 895 -7.58 -6.20 31.61
N GLY A 896 -7.41 -7.29 30.86
CA GLY A 896 -6.35 -7.40 29.85
C GLY A 896 -6.48 -6.37 28.72
N ARG A 897 -7.69 -6.15 28.20
CA ARG A 897 -7.99 -5.07 27.23
C ARG A 897 -7.77 -3.68 27.84
N GLU A 898 -8.21 -3.46 29.08
CA GLU A 898 -7.97 -2.23 29.84
C GLU A 898 -6.48 -1.95 30.02
N MET A 899 -5.66 -2.97 30.30
CA MET A 899 -4.22 -2.83 30.43
C MET A 899 -3.54 -2.60 29.07
N PHE A 900 -4.06 -3.16 27.98
CA PHE A 900 -3.58 -2.88 26.61
C PHE A 900 -3.84 -1.41 26.23
N ALA A 901 -4.98 -0.84 26.64
CA ALA A 901 -5.25 0.60 26.54
C ALA A 901 -4.34 1.43 27.48
N THR A 902 -4.18 1.01 28.73
CA THR A 902 -3.42 1.72 29.78
C THR A 902 -1.91 1.78 29.48
N ALA A 903 -1.36 0.72 28.89
CA ALA A 903 0.01 0.68 28.36
C ALA A 903 0.15 1.38 26.98
N ASN A 904 -0.87 2.13 26.55
CA ASN A 904 -0.93 2.88 25.30
C ASN A 904 -0.74 2.04 24.02
N CYS A 905 -0.95 0.72 24.08
CA CYS A 905 -0.69 -0.17 22.96
C CYS A 905 -1.65 0.09 21.79
N PHE A 906 -2.94 0.37 22.07
CA PHE A 906 -3.92 0.74 21.03
C PHE A 906 -3.59 2.01 20.24
N ALA A 907 -2.74 2.92 20.75
CA ALA A 907 -2.36 4.11 19.99
C ALA A 907 -1.46 3.78 18.78
N CYS A 908 -0.73 2.67 18.84
CA CYS A 908 0.13 2.20 17.76
C CYS A 908 -0.42 0.94 17.07
N HIS A 909 -0.93 -0.02 17.83
CA HIS A 909 -1.20 -1.38 17.37
C HIS A 909 -2.68 -1.67 17.16
N ARG A 910 -2.92 -2.50 16.13
CA ARG A 910 -4.23 -3.10 15.89
C ARG A 910 -4.36 -4.43 16.64
N PHE A 911 -5.52 -4.68 17.24
CA PHE A 911 -5.85 -5.97 17.86
C PHE A 911 -7.37 -6.21 17.81
N ASP A 912 -7.81 -7.35 17.28
CA ASP A 912 -9.23 -7.62 16.94
C ASP A 912 -9.90 -6.46 16.18
N ASN A 913 -9.20 -5.90 15.19
CA ASN A 913 -9.65 -4.73 14.42
C ASN A 913 -9.84 -3.42 15.24
N GLU A 914 -9.47 -3.39 16.53
CA GLU A 914 -9.42 -2.18 17.35
C GLU A 914 -8.06 -1.49 17.27
N GLY A 915 -8.03 -0.18 17.50
CA GLY A 915 -6.81 0.61 17.62
C GLY A 915 -6.10 0.94 16.30
N GLY A 916 -5.01 1.66 16.45
CA GLY A 916 -4.27 2.29 15.36
C GLY A 916 -3.58 1.31 14.42
N ALA A 917 -3.37 1.74 13.18
CA ALA A 917 -2.71 0.95 12.12
C ALA A 917 -1.23 1.32 11.94
N ILE A 918 -0.62 1.92 12.96
CA ILE A 918 0.72 2.54 12.88
C ILE A 918 1.84 1.49 13.00
N GLY A 919 1.68 0.56 13.94
CA GLY A 919 2.53 -0.59 14.20
C GLY A 919 1.91 -1.91 13.72
N PRO A 920 2.54 -3.06 14.03
CA PRO A 920 2.02 -4.39 13.70
C PRO A 920 0.58 -4.63 14.17
N ASP A 921 -0.22 -5.31 13.35
CA ASP A 921 -1.48 -5.92 13.78
C ASP A 921 -1.16 -7.16 14.64
N LEU A 922 -1.44 -7.05 15.93
CA LEU A 922 -1.11 -8.05 16.94
C LEU A 922 -2.18 -9.15 17.05
N SER A 923 -3.28 -9.09 16.29
CA SER A 923 -4.35 -10.11 16.32
C SER A 923 -3.85 -11.53 15.97
N SER A 924 -2.73 -11.61 15.23
CA SER A 924 -2.10 -12.88 14.80
C SER A 924 -0.82 -13.25 15.58
N LEU A 925 -0.50 -12.52 16.65
CA LEU A 925 0.74 -12.66 17.44
C LEU A 925 0.86 -14.02 18.13
N ALA A 926 -0.23 -14.53 18.71
CA ALA A 926 -0.24 -15.83 19.38
C ALA A 926 -0.01 -16.97 18.37
N GLY A 927 1.00 -17.81 18.63
CA GLY A 927 1.41 -18.90 17.75
C GLY A 927 2.48 -18.52 16.71
N ARG A 928 2.75 -17.23 16.51
CA ARG A 928 3.95 -16.75 15.79
C ARG A 928 5.13 -16.53 16.74
N PHE A 929 4.85 -16.08 17.96
CA PHE A 929 5.83 -15.72 18.99
C PHE A 929 5.57 -16.48 20.28
N SER A 930 6.64 -16.80 21.03
CA SER A 930 6.53 -17.32 22.38
C SER A 930 6.29 -16.19 23.40
N LEU A 931 5.82 -16.54 24.59
CA LEU A 931 5.64 -15.61 25.71
C LEU A 931 6.94 -14.84 26.06
N ARG A 932 8.11 -15.43 25.81
CA ARG A 932 9.41 -14.76 25.96
C ARG A 932 9.60 -13.68 24.91
N ASP A 933 9.35 -13.97 23.65
CA ASP A 933 9.61 -13.04 22.54
C ASP A 933 8.66 -11.83 22.61
N ILE A 934 7.42 -12.05 23.08
CA ILE A 934 6.43 -11.02 23.36
C ILE A 934 6.93 -10.09 24.49
N LEU A 935 7.37 -10.67 25.62
CA LEU A 935 7.95 -9.90 26.73
C LEU A 935 9.22 -9.16 26.32
N GLU A 936 10.06 -9.76 25.48
CA GLU A 936 11.32 -9.18 25.02
C GLU A 936 11.06 -7.97 24.10
N SER A 937 10.04 -8.06 23.25
CA SER A 937 9.57 -6.95 22.42
C SER A 937 8.99 -5.78 23.23
N ILE A 938 8.40 -6.05 24.41
CA ILE A 938 7.80 -5.02 25.28
C ILE A 938 8.86 -4.36 26.19
N LEU A 939 9.80 -5.14 26.74
CA LEU A 939 10.84 -4.65 27.64
C LEU A 939 12.03 -4.02 26.89
N GLU A 940 12.44 -4.61 25.76
CA GLU A 940 13.61 -4.22 24.98
C GLU A 940 13.24 -3.90 23.51
N PRO A 941 12.30 -2.98 23.21
CA PRO A 941 11.75 -2.77 21.86
C PRO A 941 12.77 -2.37 20.77
N SER A 942 13.98 -1.94 21.14
CA SER A 942 15.08 -1.64 20.19
C SER A 942 16.06 -2.81 19.97
N LYS A 943 15.88 -3.95 20.64
CA LYS A 943 16.73 -5.15 20.51
C LYS A 943 16.51 -5.87 19.18
N VAL A 944 15.24 -5.93 18.76
CA VAL A 944 14.82 -6.41 17.44
C VAL A 944 13.77 -5.43 16.92
N VAL A 945 14.21 -4.41 16.19
CA VAL A 945 13.30 -3.51 15.48
C VAL A 945 12.72 -4.28 14.29
N SER A 946 11.39 -4.47 14.27
CA SER A 946 10.72 -5.14 13.14
C SER A 946 10.86 -4.32 11.87
N ASP A 947 11.55 -4.84 10.86
CA ASP A 947 11.80 -4.15 9.57
C ASP A 947 10.51 -3.75 8.82
N GLN A 948 9.37 -4.43 9.06
CA GLN A 948 8.05 -3.98 8.59
C GLN A 948 7.73 -2.53 9.01
N TYR A 949 8.22 -2.09 10.18
CA TYR A 949 7.95 -0.81 10.81
C TYR A 949 9.22 0.00 11.15
N ALA A 950 10.39 -0.44 10.68
CA ALA A 950 11.65 0.25 10.91
C ALA A 950 11.64 1.64 10.27
N ALA A 951 12.18 2.61 11.01
CA ALA A 951 12.49 3.93 10.48
C ALA A 951 13.84 3.93 9.77
N VAL A 952 14.01 4.87 8.85
CA VAL A 952 15.31 5.29 8.35
C VAL A 952 15.70 6.62 8.99
N THR A 953 17.00 6.78 9.26
CA THR A 953 17.60 8.09 9.43
C THR A 953 18.10 8.57 8.07
N VAL A 954 17.80 9.81 7.72
CA VAL A 954 18.20 10.48 6.49
C VAL A 954 19.02 11.71 6.86
N VAL A 955 20.25 11.77 6.36
CA VAL A 955 21.12 12.94 6.43
C VAL A 955 21.09 13.61 5.05
N THR A 956 20.72 14.89 5.00
CA THR A 956 20.69 15.66 3.75
C THR A 956 21.92 16.55 3.59
N LEU A 957 22.23 16.93 2.34
CA LEU A 957 23.37 17.77 1.97
C LEU A 957 23.37 19.17 2.64
N ASP A 958 22.21 19.63 3.10
CA ASP A 958 22.03 20.85 3.90
C ASP A 958 22.27 20.65 5.41
N GLY A 959 22.66 19.45 5.84
CA GLY A 959 22.99 19.10 7.22
C GLY A 959 21.79 18.76 8.12
N ARG A 960 20.55 18.70 7.59
CA ARG A 960 19.41 18.20 8.39
C ARG A 960 19.54 16.69 8.60
N ILE A 961 19.14 16.25 9.79
CA ILE A 961 19.00 14.84 10.15
C ILE A 961 17.52 14.60 10.45
N LEU A 962 16.85 13.85 9.57
CA LEU A 962 15.47 13.43 9.74
C LEU A 962 15.46 11.95 10.13
N THR A 963 14.50 11.52 10.95
CA THR A 963 14.28 10.10 11.24
C THR A 963 12.80 9.79 11.18
N GLY A 964 12.43 8.78 10.42
CA GLY A 964 11.04 8.52 10.06
C GLY A 964 10.85 7.25 9.24
N ARG A 965 9.60 6.85 9.02
CA ARG A 965 9.26 5.75 8.11
C ARG A 965 8.91 6.35 6.73
N ILE A 966 9.51 5.85 5.66
CA ILE A 966 9.08 6.23 4.30
C ILE A 966 7.68 5.66 4.09
N VAL A 967 6.73 6.48 3.65
CA VAL A 967 5.31 6.08 3.46
C VAL A 967 4.83 6.18 2.01
N ASN A 968 5.49 6.99 1.17
CA ASN A 968 5.10 7.23 -0.21
C ASN A 968 6.28 7.83 -1.00
N ALA A 969 6.29 7.71 -2.33
CA ALA A 969 7.29 8.32 -3.21
C ALA A 969 6.66 8.87 -4.50
N ARG A 970 7.34 9.79 -5.17
CA ARG A 970 6.94 10.31 -6.49
C ARG A 970 8.12 10.96 -7.19
N GLY A 971 8.39 10.54 -8.43
CA GLY A 971 9.53 11.07 -9.18
C GLY A 971 10.84 10.84 -8.43
N ASP A 972 11.45 11.94 -7.99
CA ASP A 972 12.73 11.94 -7.28
C ASP A 972 12.58 12.25 -5.77
N SER A 973 11.36 12.30 -5.23
CA SER A 973 11.09 12.62 -3.82
C SER A 973 10.33 11.51 -3.07
N PHE A 974 10.42 11.50 -1.74
CA PHE A 974 9.59 10.66 -0.87
C PHE A 974 9.02 11.40 0.35
N ALA A 975 7.88 10.91 0.84
CA ALA A 975 7.27 11.34 2.09
C ALA A 975 7.75 10.46 3.25
N LEU A 976 8.26 11.10 4.30
CA LEU A 976 8.84 10.51 5.48
C LEU A 976 7.96 10.87 6.70
N ASN A 977 7.25 9.90 7.28
CA ASN A 977 6.55 10.14 8.54
C ASN A 977 7.55 10.20 9.70
N THR A 978 7.69 11.36 10.33
CA THR A 978 8.63 11.62 11.44
C THR A 978 8.03 11.40 12.84
N ASN A 979 6.70 11.26 12.96
CA ASN A 979 6.02 10.98 14.21
C ASN A 979 4.95 9.89 14.01
N MET A 980 5.26 8.67 14.40
CA MET A 980 4.35 7.53 14.25
C MET A 980 3.01 7.71 14.98
N LEU A 981 2.92 8.55 16.02
CA LEU A 981 1.64 8.86 16.69
C LEU A 981 0.73 9.84 15.91
N ASP A 982 1.21 10.40 14.79
CA ASP A 982 0.40 11.21 13.87
C ASP A 982 0.70 10.82 12.41
N PRO A 983 -0.19 10.08 11.72
CA PRO A 983 0.07 9.63 10.36
C PRO A 983 0.22 10.76 9.33
N ASN A 984 -0.07 12.01 9.72
CA ASN A 984 0.05 13.20 8.86
C ASN A 984 1.36 13.99 9.09
N ALA A 985 2.25 13.53 9.99
CA ALA A 985 3.54 14.18 10.28
C ALA A 985 4.61 13.91 9.20
N LEU A 986 4.26 14.22 7.94
CA LEU A 986 5.01 13.88 6.74
C LEU A 986 5.96 15.00 6.32
N GLU A 987 7.25 14.74 6.38
CA GLU A 987 8.29 15.57 5.74
C GLU A 987 8.52 15.08 4.31
N ASN A 988 8.60 16.00 3.34
CA ASN A 988 8.92 15.66 1.94
C ASN A 988 10.42 15.83 1.69
N VAL A 989 11.09 14.75 1.28
CA VAL A 989 12.53 14.69 1.05
C VAL A 989 12.81 14.50 -0.45
N ASP A 990 13.62 15.38 -1.03
CA ASP A 990 14.20 15.17 -2.36
C ASP A 990 15.37 14.18 -2.25
N ARG A 991 15.31 13.06 -2.97
CA ARG A 991 16.37 12.03 -2.98
C ARG A 991 17.70 12.57 -3.51
N LYS A 992 17.67 13.61 -4.34
CA LYS A 992 18.88 14.26 -4.87
C LYS A 992 19.65 15.00 -3.77
N GLN A 993 18.95 15.41 -2.71
CA GLN A 993 19.49 16.14 -1.55
C GLN A 993 19.95 15.21 -0.42
N ILE A 994 19.93 13.88 -0.59
CA ILE A 994 20.34 12.91 0.45
C ILE A 994 21.84 12.63 0.35
N ASP A 995 22.53 12.75 1.48
CA ASP A 995 23.95 12.41 1.64
C ASP A 995 24.14 11.01 2.24
N GLU A 996 23.39 10.68 3.29
CA GLU A 996 23.35 9.32 3.84
C GLU A 996 21.92 8.91 4.19
N GLN A 997 21.63 7.62 4.03
CA GLN A 997 20.39 7.01 4.49
C GLN A 997 20.70 5.63 5.06
N PHE A 998 20.21 5.35 6.28
CA PHE A 998 20.45 4.07 6.96
C PHE A 998 19.31 3.69 7.93
N PRO A 999 19.13 2.41 8.25
CA PRO A 999 18.13 1.98 9.23
C PRO A 999 18.38 2.59 10.62
N ALA A 1000 17.31 3.06 11.27
CA ALA A 1000 17.36 3.60 12.62
C ALA A 1000 17.64 2.49 13.65
N LYS A 1001 18.64 2.72 14.52
CA LYS A 1001 19.05 1.75 15.56
C LYS A 1001 18.16 1.76 16.82
N THR A 1002 17.16 2.62 16.84
CA THR A 1002 16.21 2.82 17.95
C THR A 1002 14.80 2.63 17.43
N SER A 1003 14.02 1.81 18.12
CA SER A 1003 12.59 1.64 17.84
C SER A 1003 11.81 2.91 18.13
N MET A 1004 10.70 3.10 17.42
CA MET A 1004 9.70 4.13 17.71
C MET A 1004 8.67 3.68 18.75
N MET A 1005 8.70 2.40 19.14
CA MET A 1005 7.96 1.89 20.31
C MET A 1005 8.68 2.34 21.60
N PRO A 1006 8.00 3.07 22.52
CA PRO A 1006 8.62 3.54 23.76
C PRO A 1006 9.04 2.38 24.69
N THR A 1007 10.06 2.62 25.51
CA THR A 1007 10.47 1.70 26.58
C THR A 1007 9.61 1.90 27.84
N GLY A 1008 9.47 0.85 28.65
CA GLY A 1008 8.86 0.95 29.99
C GLY A 1008 7.33 1.06 30.02
N LEU A 1009 6.64 0.76 28.91
CA LEU A 1009 5.17 0.86 28.76
C LEU A 1009 4.37 0.14 29.88
N ILE A 1010 4.91 -0.95 30.43
CA ILE A 1010 4.28 -1.75 31.49
C ILE A 1010 4.75 -1.41 32.91
N ASN A 1011 5.64 -0.43 33.10
CA ASN A 1011 6.24 -0.12 34.41
C ASN A 1011 5.24 0.51 35.41
N SER A 1012 4.06 0.93 34.94
CA SER A 1012 2.93 1.41 35.73
C SER A 1012 1.94 0.29 36.12
N LEU A 1013 2.16 -0.95 35.66
CA LEU A 1013 1.32 -2.11 35.90
C LEU A 1013 1.90 -3.02 37.00
N ASN A 1014 1.01 -3.73 37.70
CA ASN A 1014 1.36 -4.78 38.64
C ASN A 1014 1.41 -6.17 37.96
N GLU A 1015 1.83 -7.19 38.70
CA GLU A 1015 2.06 -8.54 38.16
C GLU A 1015 0.78 -9.18 37.58
N ASP A 1016 -0.34 -9.16 38.31
CA ASP A 1016 -1.62 -9.71 37.82
C ASP A 1016 -2.12 -8.98 36.56
N GLU A 1017 -1.96 -7.65 36.52
CA GLU A 1017 -2.31 -6.81 35.36
C GLU A 1017 -1.47 -7.16 34.12
N ILE A 1018 -0.19 -7.46 34.28
CA ILE A 1018 0.69 -7.91 33.20
C ILE A 1018 0.31 -9.33 32.74
N LEU A 1019 -0.06 -10.22 33.67
CA LEU A 1019 -0.55 -11.55 33.32
C LEU A 1019 -1.89 -11.51 32.57
N ASP A 1020 -2.79 -10.59 32.91
CA ASP A 1020 -4.03 -10.36 32.15
C ASP A 1020 -3.79 -9.75 30.76
N LEU A 1021 -2.88 -8.78 30.66
CA LEU A 1021 -2.44 -8.18 29.39
C LEU A 1021 -1.89 -9.25 28.44
N LEU A 1022 -0.99 -10.11 28.94
CA LEU A 1022 -0.45 -11.23 28.17
C LEU A 1022 -1.53 -12.26 27.82
N ALA A 1023 -2.49 -12.55 28.71
CA ALA A 1023 -3.59 -13.46 28.42
C ALA A 1023 -4.50 -12.92 27.30
N TYR A 1024 -4.81 -11.62 27.32
CA TYR A 1024 -5.57 -10.94 26.28
C TYR A 1024 -4.84 -10.98 24.92
N MET A 1025 -3.55 -10.65 24.89
CA MET A 1025 -2.73 -10.72 23.66
C MET A 1025 -2.62 -12.15 23.12
N VAL A 1026 -2.46 -13.16 23.99
CA VAL A 1026 -2.27 -14.56 23.59
C VAL A 1026 -3.58 -15.28 23.24
N SER A 1027 -4.74 -14.80 23.73
CA SER A 1027 -6.04 -15.31 23.29
C SER A 1027 -6.48 -14.81 21.90
N ARG A 1028 -5.70 -13.92 21.26
CA ARG A 1028 -6.07 -13.24 20.00
C ARG A 1028 -7.40 -12.45 20.08
N GLY A 1029 -7.84 -12.07 21.28
CA GLY A 1029 -9.13 -11.42 21.48
C GLY A 1029 -10.32 -12.37 21.65
N ASP A 1030 -10.14 -13.70 21.64
CA ASP A 1030 -11.22 -14.62 21.98
C ASP A 1030 -11.55 -14.54 23.48
N ARG A 1031 -12.66 -13.89 23.81
CA ARG A 1031 -13.23 -13.77 25.16
C ARG A 1031 -13.58 -15.14 25.77
N ASN A 1032 -13.81 -16.18 24.96
CA ASN A 1032 -14.18 -17.52 25.42
C ASN A 1032 -12.95 -18.42 25.67
N HIS A 1033 -11.75 -17.95 25.36
CA HIS A 1033 -10.52 -18.74 25.44
C HIS A 1033 -10.28 -19.30 26.85
N VAL A 1034 -9.73 -20.51 26.94
CA VAL A 1034 -9.55 -21.28 28.19
C VAL A 1034 -8.77 -20.52 29.29
N MET A 1035 -7.98 -19.52 28.92
CA MET A 1035 -7.27 -18.63 29.85
C MET A 1035 -8.20 -17.81 30.75
N PHE A 1036 -9.39 -17.44 30.28
CA PHE A 1036 -10.38 -16.65 31.03
C PHE A 1036 -11.45 -17.52 31.71
N GLN A 1037 -11.47 -18.82 31.43
CA GLN A 1037 -12.40 -19.74 32.04
C GLN A 1037 -11.95 -20.03 33.48
N LYS A 1038 -12.87 -19.83 34.44
CA LYS A 1038 -12.65 -20.23 35.84
C LYS A 1038 -12.64 -21.75 35.90
N HIS A 1039 -11.51 -22.34 36.30
CA HIS A 1039 -11.45 -23.77 36.59
C HIS A 1039 -12.46 -24.13 37.69
N SER A 1040 -13.35 -25.06 37.40
CA SER A 1040 -14.12 -25.77 38.41
C SER A 1040 -13.16 -26.65 39.22
N ALA A 1041 -13.14 -26.49 40.54
CA ALA A 1041 -12.27 -27.25 41.45
C ALA A 1041 -12.78 -28.70 41.66
N ALA A 1042 -12.95 -29.45 40.57
CA ALA A 1042 -13.56 -30.77 40.51
C ALA A 1042 -12.66 -31.85 39.88
N ASP A 1043 -11.65 -31.46 39.10
CA ASP A 1043 -10.78 -32.38 38.33
C ASP A 1043 -9.33 -32.40 38.88
N HIS A 1044 -9.17 -32.85 40.13
CA HIS A 1044 -7.90 -33.14 40.81
C HIS A 1044 -8.01 -34.44 41.63
#